data_AF-A0A937NM24-F1
#
_entry.id   AF-A0A937NM24-F1
#
_cell.length_a   1.000
_cell.length_b   1.000
_cell.length_c   1.000
_cell.angle_alpha   90.00
_cell.angle_beta   90.00
_cell.angle_gamma   90.00
#
_symmetry.space_group_name_H-M   'P 1'
#
loop_
_entity.id
_entity.type
_entity.pdbx_description
1 polymer ?
#
loop_
_entity_poly.entity_id
_entity_poly.type
_entity_poly.pdbx_seq_one_letter_code
_entity_poly.pdbx_strand_id
1 'polypeptide(L)'
;MADPTSDEKSSPDNSITELGLRASARNALLGAGISTVSGVLATLAGGDEALTNLKGFGPKSLADLKKRLRERGFALPGEAAPPAEVVETLPEAEAPDEVPAVAAEAPDEAPAVAAETVPEEEMPAAAGAVAVATMPEAEALDETPSFGRRLGATLARVRERVNVKALILIVVGVLLIAAPLLPPISLLERLGIVGYTTLDAENSSVSHADGLTLSADPETFTGKLRVRLESVPRLEFLEGSAGSALRQAVEALPDYLAVKSSFYQIQVRGDAPQPVTIDVVLPNAAEPWETLDLYTWTGETWEWAGSELHAEVAEHEFIRIQTTDVPANLVVVQAGPITPTVSASLGPGDGPVRDSTIRSRILKGLFLGTDGGFVGDPDGLLQPDDVGAGSPRPYTVLPTLRNWAPGATVNQGLLSDLLTIPEIQETHVNNIVQLCTERGFAGVDVDYRGVAPDDRDAYTAFINALSSALHAADLRLTVVVERPTSTNGGWDTGGYNWVALGAAADALKFSLPEDPAAYVEGGEAQQLLDWATAQAPRYKLRLLVSSFSAEQSSDEINYISLEQALSPFGEAMALGDVSQVEPGSEVEFSLASQLLSITPQETAGTYRLQYEADDGQVHTVWLGTAANLSAKLDWASRYHLGGIAVADMLAPGNAEGIVDVVTAYVNQRTAATPVTDQEMEVVWTAASADVVIDQQHSPLTEPGYTWMAPGVPGTYTVGATVAGFDHGSVAVTVVRPTPVPTPEPTPEVTATVEMTPTGEMTATVAATGELTSTHLDASYVADVTIPDNTQLENEAEFVKTWRVRNSGDAAWPQDTVLAFSSDAQMGAPESVEVGAVEPGDTVEVSVEMKAPAEPGRYTGVWRMKTEDEFFGTKLTVVIQAGETAEAPPPVIGPVSAGPFELGGHVRDTGMPYADKMHYAGMNWAKVQVQYGQDASGLIAAAHARGFKKIQLSALGSPGMVTQGGFEQDYANWVAGLAAAGADAIEIWNEPNIDREWQIGYISPQAYTNLLCKSYSAIKAANAGTAVISGAPAPTGSFGGVCQPNGGNCDDAPWLAGLRDAGAANCMDYIGAHHNSGATSPSARSGHPANPGSTHHSWFFLPQTELYYNTFGGARKLFYTEMGYASQEGLPTFSDWFSWARGTNNAQQAAWLAEAVQLSVNTGMVRCIIVWNIDFVRYGDDPQDGFAIIRPDGSCPACDSLHAVLGTR
;
A
#
# COMPACT_ATOMS: atom_id res chain seq x y z
N MET A 1 2.30 -34.56 36.55
CA MET A 1 1.62 -35.86 36.82
C MET A 1 2.59 -36.96 36.41
N ALA A 2 2.54 -38.16 37.01
CA ALA A 2 3.48 -39.23 36.64
C ALA A 2 3.05 -39.88 35.32
N ASP A 3 4.03 -40.18 34.46
CA ASP A 3 3.82 -40.88 33.17
C ASP A 3 3.52 -42.37 33.43
N PRO A 4 2.46 -42.96 32.83
CA PRO A 4 2.10 -44.36 33.03
C PRO A 4 3.18 -45.33 32.48
N THR A 5 3.45 -46.38 33.25
CA THR A 5 4.45 -47.41 32.90
C THR A 5 4.04 -48.24 31.66
N SER A 6 4.98 -48.96 31.05
CA SER A 6 4.79 -49.72 29.81
C SER A 6 3.59 -50.68 29.82
N ASP A 7 3.22 -51.20 30.99
CA ASP A 7 2.11 -52.14 31.16
C ASP A 7 0.73 -51.47 30.98
N GLU A 8 0.59 -50.15 31.22
CA GLU A 8 -0.68 -49.43 31.00
C GLU A 8 -0.96 -49.14 29.51
N LYS A 9 0.08 -48.96 28.69
CA LYS A 9 -0.06 -48.76 27.23
C LYS A 9 -0.61 -50.00 26.50
N SER A 10 -0.55 -51.17 27.14
CA SER A 10 -1.01 -52.47 26.61
C SER A 10 -2.17 -53.08 27.41
N SER A 11 -2.90 -52.28 28.21
CA SER A 11 -4.08 -52.76 28.94
C SER A 11 -5.25 -53.11 28.01
N PRO A 12 -5.81 -54.34 28.08
CA PRO A 12 -6.97 -54.74 27.26
C PRO A 12 -8.24 -53.94 27.56
N ASP A 13 -8.35 -53.30 28.73
CA ASP A 13 -9.55 -52.55 29.11
C ASP A 13 -9.58 -51.13 28.54
N ASN A 14 -8.51 -50.68 27.87
CA ASN A 14 -8.42 -49.37 27.23
C ASN A 14 -9.49 -49.18 26.13
N SER A 15 -9.88 -47.93 25.90
CA SER A 15 -10.95 -47.60 24.95
C SER A 15 -10.50 -47.74 23.50
N ILE A 16 -11.38 -48.23 22.62
CA ILE A 16 -11.08 -48.24 21.16
C ILE A 16 -10.96 -46.84 20.55
N THR A 17 -11.43 -45.81 21.26
CA THR A 17 -11.24 -44.41 20.83
C THR A 17 -9.77 -44.02 20.81
N GLU A 18 -8.97 -44.59 21.72
CA GLU A 18 -7.55 -44.31 21.84
C GLU A 18 -6.73 -44.94 20.73
N LEU A 19 -7.22 -46.02 20.09
CA LEU A 19 -6.48 -46.78 19.06
C LEU A 19 -6.17 -46.00 17.76
N GLY A 20 -6.57 -44.73 17.63
CA GLY A 20 -6.26 -43.91 16.46
C GLY A 20 -6.95 -44.37 15.17
N LEU A 21 -8.07 -45.10 15.29
CA LEU A 21 -8.84 -45.62 14.16
C LEU A 21 -9.61 -44.50 13.46
N ARG A 22 -9.71 -44.58 12.12
CA ARG A 22 -10.56 -43.69 11.31
C ARG A 22 -11.99 -43.67 11.85
N ALA A 23 -12.62 -42.49 11.87
CA ALA A 23 -13.92 -42.27 12.49
C ALA A 23 -15.02 -43.25 12.01
N SER A 24 -15.04 -43.60 10.73
CA SER A 24 -15.98 -44.59 10.18
C SER A 24 -15.81 -46.00 10.76
N ALA A 25 -14.57 -46.46 10.89
CA ALA A 25 -14.24 -47.76 11.50
C ALA A 25 -14.55 -47.77 13.01
N ARG A 26 -14.18 -46.70 13.72
CA ARG A 26 -14.46 -46.51 15.15
C ARG A 26 -15.96 -46.49 15.43
N ASN A 27 -16.74 -45.74 14.65
CA ASN A 27 -18.18 -45.63 14.84
C ASN A 27 -18.92 -46.93 14.51
N ALA A 28 -18.42 -47.74 13.56
CA ALA A 28 -18.98 -49.06 13.28
C ALA A 28 -18.74 -50.06 14.43
N LEU A 29 -17.58 -50.03 15.09
CA LEU A 29 -17.32 -50.83 16.30
C LEU A 29 -18.18 -50.38 17.49
N LEU A 30 -18.25 -49.07 17.77
CA LEU A 30 -19.10 -48.53 18.83
C LEU A 30 -20.59 -48.83 18.58
N GLY A 31 -21.06 -48.74 17.34
CA GLY A 31 -22.42 -49.10 16.94
C GLY A 31 -22.73 -50.60 17.08
N ALA A 32 -21.70 -51.46 17.11
CA ALA A 32 -21.81 -52.88 17.42
C ALA A 32 -21.69 -53.19 18.93
N GLY A 33 -21.54 -52.17 19.79
CA GLY A 33 -21.34 -52.32 21.24
C GLY A 33 -19.92 -52.69 21.65
N ILE A 34 -18.94 -52.61 20.73
CA ILE A 34 -17.54 -52.92 21.00
C ILE A 34 -16.82 -51.61 21.33
N SER A 35 -16.59 -51.35 22.62
CA SER A 35 -15.98 -50.09 23.10
C SER A 35 -14.57 -50.22 23.69
N THR A 36 -14.08 -51.43 23.97
CA THR A 36 -12.74 -51.67 24.55
C THR A 36 -11.87 -52.57 23.66
N VAL A 37 -10.55 -52.49 23.84
CA VAL A 37 -9.57 -53.32 23.11
C VAL A 37 -9.83 -54.81 23.33
N SER A 38 -10.17 -55.22 24.55
CA SER A 38 -10.56 -56.58 24.93
C SER A 38 -11.78 -57.08 24.13
N GLY A 39 -12.81 -56.23 23.98
CA GLY A 39 -13.98 -56.53 23.15
C GLY A 39 -13.63 -56.74 21.67
N VAL A 40 -12.68 -55.95 21.15
CA VAL A 40 -12.16 -56.12 19.78
C VAL A 40 -11.40 -57.44 19.65
N LEU A 41 -10.46 -57.74 20.55
CA LEU A 41 -9.65 -58.95 20.51
C LEU A 41 -10.51 -60.22 20.68
N ALA A 42 -11.52 -60.18 21.53
CA ALA A 42 -12.50 -61.26 21.68
C ALA A 42 -13.33 -61.48 20.40
N THR A 43 -13.69 -60.40 19.69
CA THR A 43 -14.41 -60.50 18.41
C THR A 43 -13.49 -61.02 17.29
N LEU A 44 -12.23 -60.59 17.24
CA LEU A 44 -11.20 -61.12 16.34
C LEU A 44 -10.90 -62.61 16.58
N ALA A 45 -11.00 -63.09 17.82
CA ALA A 45 -10.84 -64.52 18.12
C ALA A 45 -11.96 -65.39 17.52
N GLY A 46 -13.10 -64.80 17.15
CA GLY A 46 -14.16 -65.44 16.35
C GLY A 46 -13.87 -65.49 14.85
N GLY A 47 -12.76 -64.91 14.40
CA GLY A 47 -12.36 -64.79 13.00
C GLY A 47 -12.64 -63.41 12.40
N ASP A 48 -11.82 -63.01 11.42
CA ASP A 48 -11.86 -61.71 10.75
C ASP A 48 -13.24 -61.30 10.19
N GLU A 49 -14.02 -62.29 9.75
CA GLU A 49 -15.38 -62.12 9.23
C GLU A 49 -16.36 -61.59 10.29
N ALA A 50 -16.11 -61.80 11.59
CA ALA A 50 -16.96 -61.26 12.66
C ALA A 50 -16.93 -59.72 12.70
N LEU A 51 -15.81 -59.10 12.32
CA LEU A 51 -15.69 -57.65 12.21
C LEU A 51 -16.07 -57.12 10.84
N THR A 52 -15.71 -57.79 9.74
CA THR A 52 -16.01 -57.28 8.38
C THR A 52 -17.47 -57.43 7.97
N ASN A 53 -18.26 -58.22 8.68
CA ASN A 53 -19.72 -58.25 8.57
C ASN A 53 -20.42 -57.08 9.29
N LEU A 54 -19.72 -56.26 10.07
CA LEU A 54 -20.30 -55.06 10.68
C LEU A 54 -20.52 -53.98 9.61
N LYS A 55 -21.73 -53.40 9.58
CA LYS A 55 -22.12 -52.41 8.57
C LYS A 55 -21.22 -51.16 8.65
N GLY A 56 -20.36 -50.99 7.64
CA GLY A 56 -19.41 -49.88 7.55
C GLY A 56 -17.98 -50.23 7.97
N PHE A 57 -17.72 -51.46 8.41
CA PHE A 57 -16.38 -51.93 8.78
C PHE A 57 -15.82 -52.85 7.68
N GLY A 58 -15.00 -52.30 6.79
CA GLY A 58 -14.49 -53.04 5.61
C GLY A 58 -13.13 -53.73 5.83
N PRO A 59 -12.63 -54.51 4.87
CA PRO A 59 -11.31 -55.16 4.94
C PRO A 59 -10.15 -54.17 5.17
N LYS A 60 -10.24 -52.94 4.64
CA LYS A 60 -9.26 -51.87 4.92
C LYS A 60 -9.31 -51.41 6.39
N SER A 61 -10.50 -51.32 6.98
CA SER A 61 -10.69 -50.98 8.40
C SER A 61 -10.16 -52.09 9.32
N LEU A 62 -10.33 -53.35 8.92
CA LEU A 62 -9.77 -54.50 9.63
C LEU A 62 -8.23 -54.50 9.58
N ALA A 63 -7.63 -54.21 8.43
CA ALA A 63 -6.18 -54.12 8.27
C ALA A 63 -5.58 -52.98 9.13
N ASP A 64 -6.20 -51.80 9.09
CA ASP A 64 -5.85 -50.64 9.95
C ASP A 64 -5.94 -51.01 11.43
N LEU A 65 -7.07 -51.60 11.86
CA LEU A 65 -7.27 -52.06 13.24
C LEU A 65 -6.20 -53.06 13.69
N LYS A 66 -5.91 -54.09 12.88
CA LYS A 66 -4.86 -55.07 13.19
C LYS A 66 -3.47 -54.43 13.25
N LYS A 67 -3.19 -53.41 12.43
CA LYS A 67 -1.94 -52.65 12.49
C LYS A 67 -1.83 -51.88 13.81
N ARG A 68 -2.87 -51.10 14.17
CA ARG A 68 -2.91 -50.30 15.40
C ARG A 68 -2.80 -51.14 16.67
N LEU A 69 -3.39 -52.34 16.70
CA LEU A 69 -3.25 -53.28 17.81
C LEU A 69 -1.81 -53.78 17.97
N ARG A 70 -1.12 -54.14 16.88
CA ARG A 70 0.30 -54.54 16.92
C ARG A 70 1.23 -53.38 17.29
N GLU A 71 0.98 -52.17 16.77
CA GLU A 71 1.71 -50.95 17.14
C GLU A 71 1.62 -50.65 18.66
N ARG A 72 0.62 -51.20 19.37
CA ARG A 72 0.47 -51.12 20.83
C ARG A 72 0.82 -52.41 21.58
N GLY A 73 1.52 -53.33 20.94
CA GLY A 73 2.02 -54.57 21.57
C GLY A 73 0.96 -55.65 21.83
N PHE A 74 -0.28 -55.49 21.35
CA PHE A 74 -1.29 -56.54 21.50
C PHE A 74 -1.04 -57.69 20.53
N ALA A 75 -0.80 -58.88 21.07
CA ALA A 75 -0.74 -60.11 20.28
C ALA A 75 -2.12 -60.43 19.67
N LEU A 76 -2.19 -60.52 18.34
CA LEU A 76 -3.42 -60.87 17.65
C LEU A 76 -3.69 -62.38 17.73
N PRO A 77 -4.96 -62.83 17.84
CA PRO A 77 -5.31 -64.24 17.86
C PRO A 77 -4.76 -64.98 16.62
N GLY A 78 -3.78 -65.87 16.83
CA GLY A 78 -3.17 -66.71 15.79
C GLY A 78 -1.72 -66.36 15.41
N GLU A 79 -1.14 -65.28 15.91
CA GLU A 79 0.27 -64.92 15.68
C GLU A 79 1.17 -65.35 16.85
N ALA A 80 2.40 -65.80 16.56
CA ALA A 80 3.38 -66.24 17.56
C ALA A 80 4.45 -65.16 17.81
N ALA A 81 4.86 -64.97 19.07
CA ALA A 81 5.71 -63.85 19.50
C ALA A 81 7.22 -64.04 19.15
N PRO A 82 7.94 -62.99 18.71
CA PRO A 82 9.40 -63.01 18.52
C PRO A 82 10.19 -62.73 19.81
N PRO A 83 11.48 -63.12 19.89
CA PRO A 83 12.37 -62.86 21.02
C PRO A 83 13.17 -61.54 20.91
N ALA A 84 13.78 -61.10 22.02
CA ALA A 84 14.58 -59.88 22.10
C ALA A 84 16.03 -60.02 21.56
N GLU A 85 16.58 -58.92 21.04
CA GLU A 85 17.93 -58.82 20.45
C GLU A 85 19.05 -58.48 21.44
N VAL A 86 20.29 -58.81 21.07
CA VAL A 86 21.53 -58.38 21.75
C VAL A 86 22.65 -58.10 20.73
N VAL A 87 22.92 -56.81 20.48
CA VAL A 87 24.22 -56.09 20.47
C VAL A 87 25.39 -56.51 19.52
N GLU A 88 25.98 -55.49 18.85
CA GLU A 88 27.33 -55.40 18.20
C GLU A 88 27.61 -56.23 16.91
N THR A 89 28.43 -55.82 15.92
CA THR A 89 29.31 -54.63 15.69
C THR A 89 29.54 -54.39 14.16
N LEU A 90 30.01 -53.19 13.76
CA LEU A 90 30.57 -52.79 12.44
C LEU A 90 31.92 -53.53 12.11
N PRO A 91 32.56 -53.48 10.89
CA PRO A 91 32.63 -52.32 9.95
C PRO A 91 32.88 -52.54 8.42
N GLU A 92 33.00 -51.39 7.70
CA GLU A 92 33.93 -51.02 6.59
C GLU A 92 33.85 -51.52 5.12
N ALA A 93 33.75 -50.51 4.21
CA ALA A 93 34.64 -50.17 3.08
C ALA A 93 34.47 -50.67 1.62
N GLU A 94 34.27 -49.67 0.73
CA GLU A 94 34.81 -49.42 -0.63
C GLU A 94 34.50 -50.29 -1.89
N ALA A 95 34.46 -49.60 -3.04
CA ALA A 95 34.25 -50.09 -4.42
C ALA A 95 35.59 -50.38 -5.16
N PRO A 96 35.64 -50.94 -6.41
CA PRO A 96 35.46 -50.11 -7.64
C PRO A 96 35.05 -50.80 -8.98
N ASP A 97 34.62 -49.97 -9.95
CA ASP A 97 34.80 -49.93 -11.44
C ASP A 97 34.91 -51.14 -12.43
N GLU A 98 33.96 -51.11 -13.40
CA GLU A 98 34.09 -51.05 -14.90
C GLU A 98 34.20 -52.28 -15.89
N VAL A 99 33.48 -52.13 -17.05
CA VAL A 99 33.56 -52.73 -18.44
C VAL A 99 33.40 -54.25 -18.74
N PRO A 100 33.17 -54.73 -20.02
CA PRO A 100 32.62 -54.12 -21.26
C PRO A 100 31.64 -54.97 -22.17
N ALA A 101 30.94 -54.27 -23.09
CA ALA A 101 30.52 -54.55 -24.51
C ALA A 101 30.30 -55.96 -25.17
N VAL A 102 29.27 -56.05 -26.04
CA VAL A 102 29.22 -56.80 -27.35
C VAL A 102 28.25 -56.09 -28.34
N ALA A 103 28.45 -56.21 -29.66
CA ALA A 103 27.58 -55.65 -30.72
C ALA A 103 27.46 -56.55 -31.98
N ALA A 104 26.49 -56.23 -32.88
CA ALA A 104 26.48 -56.36 -34.37
C ALA A 104 25.25 -57.06 -35.02
N GLU A 105 24.58 -56.40 -36.00
CA GLU A 105 24.55 -56.76 -37.45
C GLU A 105 23.56 -55.88 -38.29
N ALA A 106 23.80 -55.77 -39.61
CA ALA A 106 23.08 -55.03 -40.68
C ALA A 106 23.43 -55.72 -42.06
N PRO A 107 23.08 -55.27 -43.31
CA PRO A 107 22.56 -53.97 -43.81
C PRO A 107 21.59 -54.05 -45.06
N ASP A 108 21.67 -53.04 -45.97
CA ASP A 108 21.19 -52.89 -47.39
C ASP A 108 19.73 -52.45 -47.66
N GLU A 109 19.39 -51.58 -48.64
CA GLU A 109 20.14 -50.64 -49.53
C GLU A 109 19.16 -49.58 -50.16
N ALA A 110 19.64 -48.55 -50.89
CA ALA A 110 18.82 -47.54 -51.63
C ALA A 110 19.44 -47.19 -53.01
N PRO A 111 18.71 -46.66 -54.03
CA PRO A 111 18.72 -45.19 -54.31
C PRO A 111 17.50 -44.61 -55.11
N ALA A 112 17.62 -43.37 -55.66
CA ALA A 112 16.55 -42.45 -56.14
C ALA A 112 16.38 -42.29 -57.70
N VAL A 113 15.46 -41.40 -58.18
CA VAL A 113 15.58 -40.41 -59.32
C VAL A 113 14.26 -39.64 -59.67
N ALA A 114 14.40 -38.48 -60.36
CA ALA A 114 13.60 -37.26 -60.56
C ALA A 114 12.34 -37.16 -61.51
N ALA A 115 11.59 -36.05 -61.32
CA ALA A 115 11.05 -35.01 -62.25
C ALA A 115 9.94 -35.16 -63.36
N GLU A 116 9.02 -34.18 -63.33
CA GLU A 116 8.41 -33.33 -64.42
C GLU A 116 7.18 -33.68 -65.33
N THR A 117 6.22 -32.70 -65.35
CA THR A 117 5.35 -32.17 -66.45
C THR A 117 3.98 -32.77 -66.85
N VAL A 118 3.20 -31.91 -67.55
CA VAL A 118 1.72 -31.72 -67.49
C VAL A 118 1.19 -31.18 -68.85
N PRO A 119 0.05 -31.66 -69.38
CA PRO A 119 -1.12 -30.80 -69.74
C PRO A 119 -2.49 -31.55 -69.52
N GLU A 120 -3.71 -31.15 -69.95
CA GLU A 120 -4.24 -30.02 -70.76
C GLU A 120 -5.77 -29.77 -70.48
N GLU A 121 -6.20 -28.49 -70.42
CA GLU A 121 -7.44 -27.82 -70.95
C GLU A 121 -8.89 -28.40 -70.74
N GLU A 122 -10.03 -27.63 -70.78
CA GLU A 122 -10.33 -26.22 -71.11
C GLU A 122 -11.70 -25.69 -70.53
N MET A 123 -11.77 -24.40 -70.15
CA MET A 123 -12.87 -23.37 -70.33
C MET A 123 -14.37 -23.57 -69.92
N PRO A 124 -15.19 -22.47 -69.81
CA PRO A 124 -14.91 -21.07 -69.42
C PRO A 124 -15.97 -20.41 -68.47
N ALA A 125 -15.79 -19.11 -68.15
CA ALA A 125 -16.68 -18.25 -67.34
C ALA A 125 -17.17 -16.98 -68.08
N ALA A 126 -18.18 -16.28 -67.54
CA ALA A 126 -18.58 -14.87 -67.77
C ALA A 126 -19.93 -14.58 -67.04
N ALA A 127 -20.40 -13.36 -66.75
CA ALA A 127 -19.83 -12.03 -66.46
C ALA A 127 -20.99 -11.16 -65.89
N GLY A 128 -20.73 -10.06 -65.18
CA GLY A 128 -21.78 -9.25 -64.52
C GLY A 128 -22.39 -8.11 -65.36
N ALA A 129 -23.47 -7.49 -64.87
CA ALA A 129 -23.92 -6.14 -65.27
C ALA A 129 -24.90 -5.52 -64.25
N VAL A 130 -24.93 -4.18 -64.20
CA VAL A 130 -25.80 -3.32 -63.38
C VAL A 130 -26.98 -2.82 -64.23
N ALA A 131 -28.19 -2.65 -63.67
CA ALA A 131 -29.04 -1.43 -63.83
C ALA A 131 -30.54 -1.58 -63.41
N VAL A 132 -30.96 -0.71 -62.47
CA VAL A 132 -32.08 0.28 -62.56
C VAL A 132 -33.53 -0.18 -62.85
N ALA A 133 -34.47 0.38 -62.04
CA ALA A 133 -35.91 0.58 -62.27
C ALA A 133 -36.81 -0.69 -62.27
N THR A 134 -38.07 -0.68 -61.80
CA THR A 134 -38.96 0.40 -61.28
C THR A 134 -40.08 -0.23 -60.44
N MET A 135 -40.61 0.48 -59.45
CA MET A 135 -41.98 0.22 -58.96
C MET A 135 -43.02 0.82 -59.91
N PRO A 136 -44.22 0.25 -59.98
CA PRO A 136 -45.41 1.09 -59.81
C PRO A 136 -46.44 0.54 -58.80
N GLU A 137 -47.47 1.34 -58.57
CA GLU A 137 -48.36 1.32 -57.40
C GLU A 137 -49.55 0.33 -57.45
N ALA A 138 -49.95 -0.10 -56.24
CA ALA A 138 -51.30 -0.10 -55.63
C ALA A 138 -52.51 -0.92 -56.20
N GLU A 139 -53.33 -1.37 -55.21
CA GLU A 139 -54.74 -1.81 -55.28
C GLU A 139 -55.10 -3.11 -56.07
N ALA A 140 -56.00 -4.00 -55.62
CA ALA A 140 -56.63 -4.24 -54.32
C ALA A 140 -57.23 -5.69 -54.26
N LEU A 141 -57.48 -6.20 -53.04
CA LEU A 141 -58.46 -7.24 -52.59
C LEU A 141 -59.04 -8.24 -53.63
N ASP A 142 -59.00 -9.57 -53.45
CA ASP A 142 -59.93 -10.29 -52.54
C ASP A 142 -59.55 -11.76 -52.18
N GLU A 143 -60.34 -12.40 -51.31
CA GLU A 143 -60.15 -13.64 -50.53
C GLU A 143 -59.69 -14.97 -51.22
N THR A 144 -58.85 -15.75 -50.50
CA THR A 144 -58.83 -17.24 -50.58
C THR A 144 -58.65 -17.92 -49.20
N PRO A 145 -59.12 -19.17 -48.98
CA PRO A 145 -59.43 -19.67 -47.63
C PRO A 145 -58.32 -20.50 -46.94
N SER A 146 -58.45 -20.61 -45.61
CA SER A 146 -57.39 -20.95 -44.67
C SER A 146 -56.90 -22.43 -44.60
N PHE A 147 -55.69 -22.56 -44.06
CA PHE A 147 -54.90 -23.79 -43.83
C PHE A 147 -55.66 -24.96 -43.18
N GLY A 148 -56.69 -24.70 -42.36
CA GLY A 148 -57.40 -25.71 -41.58
C GLY A 148 -58.03 -26.86 -42.40
N ARG A 149 -58.40 -26.61 -43.67
CA ARG A 149 -58.94 -27.68 -44.55
C ARG A 149 -57.88 -28.62 -45.14
N ARG A 150 -56.58 -28.26 -45.13
CA ARG A 150 -55.51 -29.15 -45.61
C ARG A 150 -55.06 -30.18 -44.56
N LEU A 151 -55.17 -29.85 -43.27
CA LEU A 151 -54.75 -30.76 -42.18
C LEU A 151 -55.70 -31.96 -41.98
N GLY A 152 -57.00 -31.76 -42.20
CA GLY A 152 -58.03 -32.79 -41.99
C GLY A 152 -57.97 -34.01 -42.93
N ALA A 153 -57.42 -33.85 -44.14
CA ALA A 153 -57.35 -34.93 -45.13
C ALA A 153 -56.20 -35.92 -44.87
N THR A 154 -55.13 -35.49 -44.19
CA THR A 154 -53.94 -36.32 -43.95
C THR A 154 -54.10 -37.23 -42.74
N LEU A 155 -54.79 -36.76 -41.69
CA LEU A 155 -55.00 -37.49 -40.44
C LEU A 155 -55.92 -38.73 -40.57
N ALA A 156 -56.71 -38.82 -41.63
CA ALA A 156 -57.63 -39.94 -41.86
C ALA A 156 -56.94 -41.27 -42.28
N ARG A 157 -55.68 -41.22 -42.76
CA ARG A 157 -55.00 -42.41 -43.34
C ARG A 157 -54.04 -43.15 -42.40
N VAL A 158 -53.77 -42.65 -41.20
CA VAL A 158 -52.78 -43.23 -40.26
C VAL A 158 -53.43 -44.17 -39.21
N ARG A 159 -54.77 -44.17 -39.11
CA ARG A 159 -55.49 -44.78 -37.97
C ARG A 159 -55.55 -46.31 -37.92
N GLU A 160 -55.08 -47.03 -38.94
CA GLU A 160 -55.28 -48.50 -39.05
C GLU A 160 -54.02 -49.39 -38.84
N ARG A 161 -52.86 -48.86 -38.49
CA ARG A 161 -51.63 -49.69 -38.31
C ARG A 161 -50.75 -49.42 -37.08
N VAL A 162 -51.25 -48.76 -36.03
CA VAL A 162 -50.50 -48.60 -34.78
C VAL A 162 -51.23 -49.24 -33.61
N ASN A 163 -50.60 -50.22 -32.97
CA ASN A 163 -51.10 -50.83 -31.74
C ASN A 163 -50.96 -49.80 -30.59
N VAL A 164 -52.05 -49.08 -30.33
CA VAL A 164 -52.09 -47.95 -29.38
C VAL A 164 -51.55 -48.31 -28.00
N LYS A 165 -51.71 -49.57 -27.53
CA LYS A 165 -51.16 -50.02 -26.25
C LYS A 165 -49.62 -50.08 -26.24
N ALA A 166 -49.00 -50.49 -27.34
CA ALA A 166 -47.54 -50.52 -27.45
C ALA A 166 -46.96 -49.10 -27.54
N LEU A 167 -47.63 -48.20 -28.28
CA LEU A 167 -47.23 -46.79 -28.36
C LEU A 167 -47.33 -46.10 -26.99
N ILE A 168 -48.41 -46.34 -26.23
CA ILE A 168 -48.56 -45.81 -24.87
C ILE A 168 -47.46 -46.33 -23.94
N LEU A 169 -47.11 -47.63 -24.00
CA LEU A 169 -46.04 -48.18 -23.16
C LEU A 169 -44.67 -47.59 -23.50
N ILE A 170 -44.38 -47.35 -24.79
CA ILE A 170 -43.13 -46.68 -25.22
C ILE A 170 -43.12 -45.22 -24.74
N VAL A 171 -44.22 -44.48 -24.91
CA VAL A 171 -44.33 -43.08 -24.46
C VAL A 171 -44.24 -42.97 -22.94
N VAL A 172 -44.84 -43.89 -22.18
CA VAL A 172 -44.71 -43.95 -20.71
C VAL A 172 -43.28 -44.31 -20.30
N GLY A 173 -42.60 -45.22 -21.00
CA GLY A 173 -41.18 -45.53 -20.76
C GLY A 173 -40.27 -44.32 -21.02
N VAL A 174 -40.47 -43.62 -22.13
CA VAL A 174 -39.75 -42.37 -22.45
C VAL A 174 -40.04 -41.29 -21.42
N LEU A 175 -41.29 -41.11 -20.99
CA LEU A 175 -41.67 -40.14 -19.96
C LEU A 175 -41.11 -40.50 -18.58
N LEU A 176 -40.99 -41.79 -18.22
CA LEU A 176 -40.37 -42.20 -16.95
C LEU A 176 -38.85 -41.97 -16.93
N ILE A 177 -38.19 -41.96 -18.09
CA ILE A 177 -36.77 -41.61 -18.24
C ILE A 177 -36.58 -40.10 -18.34
N ALA A 178 -37.48 -39.38 -19.03
CA ALA A 178 -37.39 -37.95 -19.27
C ALA A 178 -37.93 -37.08 -18.11
N ALA A 179 -38.89 -37.57 -17.31
CA ALA A 179 -39.41 -36.82 -16.16
C ALA A 179 -38.35 -36.46 -15.10
N PRO A 180 -37.37 -37.33 -14.75
CA PRO A 180 -36.22 -36.94 -13.94
C PRO A 180 -35.10 -36.23 -14.75
N LEU A 181 -35.32 -35.85 -16.00
CA LEU A 181 -34.39 -35.03 -16.80
C LEU A 181 -34.98 -33.67 -17.18
N LEU A 182 -36.17 -33.34 -16.64
CA LEU A 182 -36.92 -32.14 -16.97
C LEU A 182 -37.25 -31.35 -15.68
N PRO A 183 -37.36 -30.01 -15.74
CA PRO A 183 -37.75 -29.21 -14.58
C PRO A 183 -39.12 -29.64 -14.02
N PRO A 184 -39.31 -29.69 -12.68
CA PRO A 184 -38.40 -29.24 -11.62
C PRO A 184 -37.49 -30.34 -11.05
N ILE A 185 -37.40 -31.52 -11.67
CA ILE A 185 -36.63 -32.66 -11.17
C ILE A 185 -35.49 -32.96 -12.15
N SER A 186 -34.50 -32.07 -12.20
CA SER A 186 -33.28 -32.24 -12.98
C SER A 186 -32.31 -33.16 -12.24
N LEU A 187 -32.29 -34.45 -12.60
CA LEU A 187 -31.37 -35.44 -12.03
C LEU A 187 -29.91 -35.14 -12.40
N LEU A 188 -29.65 -34.45 -13.52
CA LEU A 188 -28.30 -34.06 -13.94
C LEU A 188 -27.72 -32.94 -13.05
N GLU A 189 -28.52 -31.96 -12.65
CA GLU A 189 -28.13 -30.99 -11.62
C GLU A 189 -27.92 -31.67 -10.27
N ARG A 190 -28.85 -32.54 -9.85
CA ARG A 190 -28.74 -33.29 -8.58
C ARG A 190 -27.58 -34.29 -8.53
N LEU A 191 -27.02 -34.68 -9.66
CA LEU A 191 -25.82 -35.53 -9.76
C LEU A 191 -24.52 -34.71 -9.90
N GLY A 192 -24.58 -33.37 -9.97
CA GLY A 192 -23.39 -32.52 -10.08
C GLY A 192 -22.59 -32.74 -11.37
N ILE A 193 -23.29 -33.02 -12.49
CA ILE A 193 -22.68 -33.33 -13.79
C ILE A 193 -22.64 -32.09 -14.71
N VAL A 194 -23.44 -31.06 -14.43
CA VAL A 194 -23.55 -29.81 -15.21
C VAL A 194 -22.89 -28.64 -14.47
N GLY A 195 -22.41 -27.64 -15.22
CA GLY A 195 -21.84 -26.40 -14.67
C GLY A 195 -20.33 -26.39 -14.43
N TYR A 196 -19.56 -27.25 -15.11
CA TYR A 196 -18.09 -27.14 -15.16
C TYR A 196 -17.66 -26.71 -16.57
N THR A 197 -16.74 -25.75 -16.64
CA THR A 197 -16.00 -25.35 -17.84
C THR A 197 -14.67 -26.12 -17.89
N THR A 198 -14.19 -26.49 -19.08
CA THR A 198 -12.86 -27.10 -19.22
C THR A 198 -11.82 -26.00 -19.39
N LEU A 199 -10.79 -26.01 -18.56
CA LEU A 199 -9.57 -25.21 -18.70
C LEU A 199 -8.52 -26.09 -19.40
N ASP A 200 -8.10 -25.67 -20.59
CA ASP A 200 -7.05 -26.30 -21.40
C ASP A 200 -6.43 -25.27 -22.38
N ALA A 201 -5.45 -25.68 -23.19
CA ALA A 201 -4.76 -24.77 -24.11
C ALA A 201 -5.66 -24.08 -25.16
N GLU A 202 -6.88 -24.60 -25.42
CA GLU A 202 -7.87 -23.94 -26.29
C GLU A 202 -8.77 -22.98 -25.50
N ASN A 203 -8.98 -23.24 -24.20
CA ASN A 203 -9.81 -22.46 -23.28
C ASN A 203 -8.99 -22.13 -22.03
N SER A 204 -8.06 -21.19 -22.18
CA SER A 204 -7.01 -20.90 -21.19
C SER A 204 -7.45 -20.06 -20.00
N SER A 205 -8.73 -19.68 -19.90
CA SER A 205 -9.28 -18.97 -18.74
C SER A 205 -10.75 -19.32 -18.45
N VAL A 206 -11.14 -19.19 -17.18
CA VAL A 206 -12.49 -19.33 -16.67
C VAL A 206 -12.71 -18.23 -15.62
N SER A 207 -13.69 -17.36 -15.84
CA SER A 207 -14.02 -16.24 -14.93
C SER A 207 -15.42 -16.37 -14.32
N HIS A 208 -15.58 -15.85 -13.11
CA HIS A 208 -16.84 -15.60 -12.42
C HIS A 208 -17.21 -14.12 -12.55
N ALA A 209 -18.52 -13.80 -12.47
CA ALA A 209 -19.00 -12.41 -12.53
C ALA A 209 -18.35 -11.53 -11.45
N ASP A 210 -18.49 -11.93 -10.17
CA ASP A 210 -17.90 -11.34 -8.94
C ASP A 210 -16.36 -11.09 -8.91
N GLY A 211 -15.66 -11.10 -10.05
CA GLY A 211 -14.24 -10.69 -10.11
C GLY A 211 -13.20 -11.79 -9.82
N LEU A 212 -13.57 -13.07 -9.82
CA LEU A 212 -12.60 -14.18 -9.73
C LEU A 212 -12.29 -14.74 -11.13
N THR A 213 -11.03 -14.78 -11.53
CA THR A 213 -10.56 -15.43 -12.76
C THR A 213 -9.52 -16.51 -12.45
N LEU A 214 -9.67 -17.69 -13.06
CA LEU A 214 -8.69 -18.76 -13.07
C LEU A 214 -8.15 -18.92 -14.50
N SER A 215 -6.85 -18.81 -14.70
CA SER A 215 -6.21 -18.91 -16.02
C SER A 215 -4.98 -19.85 -16.01
N ALA A 216 -4.62 -20.32 -17.19
CA ALA A 216 -3.43 -21.13 -17.42
C ALA A 216 -2.67 -20.61 -18.63
N ASP A 217 -1.35 -20.73 -18.65
CA ASP A 217 -0.54 -20.37 -19.81
C ASP A 217 -0.81 -21.36 -20.98
N PRO A 218 -1.36 -20.90 -22.12
CA PRO A 218 -1.69 -21.79 -23.24
C PRO A 218 -0.47 -22.41 -23.93
N GLU A 219 0.75 -21.86 -23.75
CA GLU A 219 1.96 -22.42 -24.35
C GLU A 219 2.53 -23.60 -23.54
N THR A 220 2.38 -23.58 -22.21
CA THR A 220 2.96 -24.59 -21.31
C THR A 220 1.94 -25.53 -20.66
N PHE A 221 0.66 -25.15 -20.56
CA PHE A 221 -0.37 -25.95 -19.90
C PHE A 221 -0.83 -27.13 -20.76
N THR A 222 -0.41 -28.35 -20.39
CA THR A 222 -0.80 -29.60 -21.07
C THR A 222 -1.90 -30.38 -20.32
N GLY A 223 -2.36 -29.85 -19.19
CA GLY A 223 -3.45 -30.41 -18.38
C GLY A 223 -4.83 -30.26 -19.02
N LYS A 224 -5.84 -30.85 -18.35
CA LYS A 224 -7.27 -30.59 -18.60
C LYS A 224 -8.00 -30.51 -17.28
N LEU A 225 -8.17 -29.29 -16.76
CA LEU A 225 -8.95 -29.04 -15.55
C LEU A 225 -10.42 -28.89 -15.92
N ARG A 226 -11.33 -29.40 -15.08
CA ARG A 226 -12.73 -28.97 -15.13
C ARG A 226 -13.03 -28.11 -13.93
N VAL A 227 -13.34 -26.85 -14.18
CA VAL A 227 -13.49 -25.76 -13.22
C VAL A 227 -14.96 -25.38 -13.09
N ARG A 228 -15.44 -25.20 -11.87
CA ARG A 228 -16.70 -24.51 -11.56
C ARG A 228 -16.39 -23.46 -10.50
N LEU A 229 -16.67 -22.21 -10.83
CA LEU A 229 -16.56 -21.07 -9.93
C LEU A 229 -17.96 -20.70 -9.44
N GLU A 230 -18.09 -20.43 -8.15
CA GLU A 230 -19.30 -19.92 -7.50
C GLU A 230 -18.89 -18.84 -6.49
N SER A 231 -19.83 -17.98 -6.08
CA SER A 231 -19.60 -17.00 -5.02
C SER A 231 -20.75 -16.98 -4.01
N VAL A 232 -20.44 -16.53 -2.80
CA VAL A 232 -21.40 -16.15 -1.77
C VAL A 232 -21.19 -14.66 -1.49
N PRO A 233 -22.22 -13.80 -1.65
CA PRO A 233 -22.10 -12.37 -1.40
C PRO A 233 -21.59 -12.08 0.01
N ARG A 234 -20.67 -11.12 0.14
CA ARG A 234 -20.02 -10.73 1.41
C ARG A 234 -20.98 -10.61 2.60
N LEU A 235 -22.13 -9.96 2.41
CA LEU A 235 -23.14 -9.78 3.45
C LEU A 235 -23.74 -11.12 3.90
N GLU A 236 -24.14 -11.98 2.94
CA GLU A 236 -24.76 -13.28 3.23
C GLU A 236 -23.78 -14.24 3.93
N PHE A 237 -22.49 -14.12 3.58
CA PHE A 237 -21.41 -14.80 4.27
C PHE A 237 -21.29 -14.32 5.72
N LEU A 238 -21.04 -13.03 5.94
CA LEU A 238 -20.80 -12.44 7.28
C LEU A 238 -22.01 -12.53 8.23
N GLU A 239 -23.25 -12.45 7.71
CA GLU A 239 -24.47 -12.68 8.50
C GLU A 239 -24.67 -14.17 8.88
N GLY A 240 -23.85 -15.07 8.34
CA GLY A 240 -23.95 -16.51 8.58
C GLY A 240 -25.23 -17.12 8.00
N SER A 241 -25.86 -16.47 7.03
CA SER A 241 -27.08 -16.93 6.34
C SER A 241 -26.79 -18.01 5.29
N ALA A 242 -25.58 -18.03 4.73
CA ALA A 242 -25.12 -18.97 3.68
C ALA A 242 -24.96 -20.45 4.14
N GLY A 243 -25.59 -20.85 5.24
CA GLY A 243 -25.60 -22.22 5.76
C GLY A 243 -24.63 -22.45 6.93
N SER A 244 -24.81 -23.59 7.62
CA SER A 244 -24.10 -23.89 8.87
C SER A 244 -22.60 -24.13 8.71
N ALA A 245 -22.13 -24.56 7.53
CA ALA A 245 -20.71 -24.78 7.28
C ALA A 245 -19.94 -23.45 7.13
N LEU A 246 -20.52 -22.48 6.41
CA LEU A 246 -19.90 -21.14 6.26
C LEU A 246 -20.04 -20.30 7.53
N ARG A 247 -21.07 -20.54 8.35
CA ARG A 247 -21.15 -19.91 9.69
C ARG A 247 -19.95 -20.28 10.57
N GLN A 248 -19.48 -21.53 10.53
CA GLN A 248 -18.27 -21.93 11.26
C GLN A 248 -17.03 -21.18 10.77
N ALA A 249 -16.93 -20.90 9.46
CA ALA A 249 -15.84 -20.10 8.91
C ALA A 249 -15.85 -18.66 9.44
N VAL A 250 -17.04 -18.04 9.56
CA VAL A 250 -17.19 -16.70 10.18
C VAL A 250 -16.89 -16.73 11.68
N GLU A 251 -17.39 -17.73 12.41
CA GLU A 251 -17.13 -17.91 13.85
C GLU A 251 -15.64 -18.17 14.18
N ALA A 252 -14.87 -18.64 13.20
CA ALA A 252 -13.43 -18.89 13.30
C ALA A 252 -12.56 -17.81 12.61
N LEU A 253 -13.16 -16.78 12.00
CA LEU A 253 -12.43 -15.69 11.38
C LEU A 253 -11.75 -14.84 12.48
N PRO A 254 -10.42 -14.61 12.44
CA PRO A 254 -9.75 -13.78 13.43
C PRO A 254 -10.26 -12.34 13.39
N ASP A 255 -10.44 -11.72 14.56
CA ASP A 255 -10.97 -10.34 14.69
C ASP A 255 -10.13 -9.27 13.95
N TYR A 256 -8.85 -9.57 13.69
CA TYR A 256 -7.94 -8.71 12.93
C TYR A 256 -8.03 -8.90 11.40
N LEU A 257 -8.87 -9.80 10.88
CA LEU A 257 -9.09 -9.99 9.43
C LEU A 257 -10.50 -9.50 9.04
N ALA A 258 -10.58 -8.39 8.30
CA ALA A 258 -11.85 -7.85 7.83
C ALA A 258 -12.09 -8.22 6.37
N VAL A 259 -12.99 -9.18 6.11
CA VAL A 259 -13.40 -9.57 4.74
C VAL A 259 -13.82 -8.35 3.91
N LYS A 260 -13.31 -8.24 2.67
CA LYS A 260 -13.61 -7.17 1.70
C LYS A 260 -14.35 -7.67 0.44
N SER A 261 -14.10 -8.89 -0.05
CA SER A 261 -14.79 -9.45 -1.24
C SER A 261 -16.00 -10.35 -0.92
N SER A 262 -16.66 -10.87 -1.95
CA SER A 262 -17.45 -12.12 -1.86
C SER A 262 -16.57 -13.29 -1.38
N PHE A 263 -17.19 -14.32 -0.79
CA PHE A 263 -16.52 -15.59 -0.50
C PHE A 263 -16.64 -16.49 -1.73
N TYR A 264 -15.53 -16.72 -2.43
CA TYR A 264 -15.50 -17.50 -3.67
C TYR A 264 -15.36 -18.99 -3.37
N GLN A 265 -15.99 -19.84 -4.16
CA GLN A 265 -15.88 -21.30 -4.10
C GLN A 265 -15.37 -21.82 -5.43
N ILE A 266 -14.32 -22.64 -5.38
CA ILE A 266 -13.60 -23.14 -6.55
C ILE A 266 -13.64 -24.66 -6.52
N GLN A 267 -14.33 -25.24 -7.49
CA GLN A 267 -14.45 -26.69 -7.62
C GLN A 267 -13.70 -27.16 -8.85
N VAL A 268 -12.60 -27.88 -8.65
CA VAL A 268 -11.79 -28.47 -9.71
C VAL A 268 -11.97 -29.99 -9.81
N ARG A 269 -11.85 -30.54 -11.03
CA ARG A 269 -11.80 -31.99 -11.29
C ARG A 269 -10.77 -32.30 -12.37
N GLY A 270 -9.84 -33.20 -12.04
CA GLY A 270 -8.59 -33.40 -12.79
C GLY A 270 -7.44 -32.70 -12.08
N ASP A 271 -6.22 -33.00 -12.51
CA ASP A 271 -5.00 -32.46 -11.89
C ASP A 271 -4.44 -31.30 -12.73
N ALA A 272 -3.77 -30.35 -12.09
CA ALA A 272 -3.05 -29.25 -12.74
C ALA A 272 -1.53 -29.55 -12.73
N PRO A 273 -0.97 -30.17 -13.79
CA PRO A 273 0.45 -30.54 -13.80
C PRO A 273 1.40 -29.35 -14.03
N GLN A 274 0.86 -28.18 -14.36
CA GLN A 274 1.56 -26.89 -14.38
C GLN A 274 0.79 -25.90 -13.48
N PRO A 275 1.46 -24.85 -12.93
CA PRO A 275 0.79 -23.81 -12.17
C PRO A 275 -0.33 -23.14 -12.98
N VAL A 276 -1.40 -22.77 -12.27
CA VAL A 276 -2.47 -21.91 -12.77
C VAL A 276 -2.47 -20.59 -12.01
N THR A 277 -2.84 -19.52 -12.70
CA THR A 277 -2.94 -18.17 -12.15
C THR A 277 -4.36 -17.92 -11.68
N ILE A 278 -4.53 -17.38 -10.47
CA ILE A 278 -5.82 -16.97 -9.93
C ILE A 278 -5.76 -15.48 -9.65
N ASP A 279 -6.62 -14.71 -10.32
CA ASP A 279 -6.74 -13.27 -10.15
C ASP A 279 -8.07 -12.95 -9.46
N VAL A 280 -8.02 -12.14 -8.40
CA VAL A 280 -9.20 -11.67 -7.66
C VAL A 280 -9.23 -10.14 -7.70
N VAL A 281 -10.20 -9.59 -8.44
CA VAL A 281 -10.38 -8.15 -8.60
C VAL A 281 -10.63 -7.49 -7.24
N LEU A 282 -9.96 -6.37 -7.00
CA LEU A 282 -10.10 -5.63 -5.76
C LEU A 282 -11.38 -4.78 -5.76
N PRO A 283 -12.18 -4.80 -4.68
CA PRO A 283 -13.27 -3.84 -4.52
C PRO A 283 -12.72 -2.41 -4.35
N ASN A 284 -13.33 -1.43 -5.00
CA ASN A 284 -12.94 0.01 -4.97
C ASN A 284 -12.96 0.67 -3.57
N ALA A 285 -13.21 -0.08 -2.49
CA ALA A 285 -13.20 0.36 -1.09
C ALA A 285 -12.30 -0.55 -0.21
N ALA A 286 -11.29 -1.17 -0.83
CA ALA A 286 -10.33 -2.07 -0.21
C ALA A 286 -9.02 -1.36 0.21
N GLU A 287 -8.90 -0.04 0.04
CA GLU A 287 -7.78 0.74 0.56
C GLU A 287 -7.66 0.65 2.09
N PRO A 288 -6.43 0.72 2.66
CA PRO A 288 -5.14 0.79 1.97
C PRO A 288 -4.70 -0.58 1.39
N TRP A 289 -4.28 -0.62 0.12
CA TRP A 289 -4.10 -1.88 -0.63
C TRP A 289 -2.92 -2.73 -0.15
N GLU A 290 -1.88 -2.12 0.40
CA GLU A 290 -0.71 -2.78 0.99
C GLU A 290 -1.06 -3.70 2.19
N THR A 291 -2.27 -3.58 2.73
CA THR A 291 -2.80 -4.44 3.80
C THR A 291 -3.89 -5.42 3.34
N LEU A 292 -4.00 -5.68 2.04
CA LEU A 292 -4.89 -6.72 1.53
C LEU A 292 -4.16 -8.05 1.34
N ASP A 293 -4.84 -9.14 1.72
CA ASP A 293 -4.40 -10.52 1.56
C ASP A 293 -5.54 -11.38 1.00
N LEU A 294 -5.20 -12.48 0.33
CA LEU A 294 -6.12 -13.60 0.07
C LEU A 294 -6.00 -14.66 1.17
N TYR A 295 -7.15 -15.15 1.64
CA TYR A 295 -7.24 -16.26 2.59
C TYR A 295 -8.16 -17.37 2.07
N THR A 296 -7.89 -18.60 2.49
CA THR A 296 -8.69 -19.81 2.25
C THR A 296 -9.12 -20.42 3.58
N TRP A 297 -10.33 -20.99 3.62
CA TRP A 297 -10.88 -21.71 4.77
C TRP A 297 -10.72 -23.22 4.56
N THR A 298 -10.01 -23.90 5.46
CA THR A 298 -9.74 -25.35 5.37
C THR A 298 -10.90 -26.23 5.84
N GLY A 299 -11.87 -25.66 6.55
CA GLY A 299 -12.88 -26.38 7.32
C GLY A 299 -12.64 -26.32 8.84
N GLU A 300 -11.42 -25.98 9.27
CA GLU A 300 -11.04 -25.85 10.69
C GLU A 300 -10.31 -24.52 10.98
N THR A 301 -9.55 -24.00 10.01
CA THR A 301 -8.68 -22.81 10.13
C THR A 301 -8.75 -21.93 8.89
N TRP A 302 -8.45 -20.64 9.06
CA TRP A 302 -8.12 -19.74 7.95
C TRP A 302 -6.62 -19.77 7.69
N GLU A 303 -6.24 -19.92 6.43
CA GLU A 303 -4.86 -19.97 5.96
C GLU A 303 -4.64 -18.89 4.90
N TRP A 304 -3.49 -18.22 4.95
CA TRP A 304 -3.08 -17.22 3.97
C TRP A 304 -2.77 -17.92 2.64
N ALA A 305 -3.24 -17.35 1.53
CA ALA A 305 -3.12 -17.91 0.19
C ALA A 305 -2.20 -17.09 -0.73
N GLY A 306 -2.02 -15.79 -0.46
CA GLY A 306 -1.16 -14.88 -1.23
C GLY A 306 -1.56 -13.42 -1.10
N SER A 307 -0.73 -12.50 -1.61
CA SER A 307 -1.02 -11.05 -1.61
C SER A 307 -0.30 -10.29 -2.74
N GLU A 308 -0.03 -10.93 -3.88
CA GLU A 308 0.64 -10.28 -5.03
C GLU A 308 -0.28 -9.21 -5.65
N LEU A 309 -0.07 -7.94 -5.27
CA LEU A 309 -0.89 -6.81 -5.69
C LEU A 309 -0.51 -6.32 -7.10
N HIS A 310 -1.51 -6.19 -7.98
CA HIS A 310 -1.39 -5.61 -9.31
C HIS A 310 -2.21 -4.32 -9.39
N ALA A 311 -1.61 -3.21 -8.93
CA ALA A 311 -2.28 -1.91 -8.79
C ALA A 311 -2.16 -0.98 -10.02
N GLU A 312 -1.15 -1.16 -10.88
CA GLU A 312 -0.88 -0.25 -12.02
C GLU A 312 -1.43 -0.78 -13.37
N VAL A 313 -2.47 -1.63 -13.34
CA VAL A 313 -2.98 -2.31 -14.54
C VAL A 313 -4.17 -1.54 -15.14
N ALA A 314 -4.10 -1.26 -16.45
CA ALA A 314 -5.03 -0.38 -17.17
C ALA A 314 -6.51 -0.84 -17.26
N GLU A 315 -6.89 -1.97 -16.64
CA GLU A 315 -8.25 -2.53 -16.71
C GLU A 315 -8.96 -2.57 -15.36
N HIS A 316 -8.28 -3.05 -14.30
CA HIS A 316 -8.72 -3.08 -12.90
C HIS A 316 -7.56 -3.56 -12.00
N GLU A 317 -7.58 -3.21 -10.71
CA GLU A 317 -6.65 -3.71 -9.70
C GLU A 317 -7.05 -5.11 -9.22
N PHE A 318 -6.08 -5.99 -8.95
CA PHE A 318 -6.35 -7.36 -8.47
C PHE A 318 -5.23 -7.88 -7.57
N ILE A 319 -5.54 -8.90 -6.77
CA ILE A 319 -4.53 -9.77 -6.15
C ILE A 319 -4.40 -11.04 -7.00
N ARG A 320 -3.15 -11.39 -7.30
CA ARG A 320 -2.76 -12.60 -8.01
C ARG A 320 -2.22 -13.66 -7.05
N ILE A 321 -2.45 -14.93 -7.39
CA ILE A 321 -1.67 -16.07 -6.89
C ILE A 321 -1.38 -17.04 -8.03
N GLN A 322 -0.23 -17.71 -7.98
CA GLN A 322 0.11 -18.83 -8.86
C GLN A 322 0.25 -20.11 -8.04
N THR A 323 -0.46 -21.18 -8.41
CA THR A 323 -0.46 -22.43 -7.66
C THR A 323 -0.72 -23.64 -8.54
N THR A 324 -0.16 -24.81 -8.18
CA THR A 324 -0.59 -26.11 -8.70
C THR A 324 -1.75 -26.70 -7.89
N ASP A 325 -1.80 -26.39 -6.59
CA ASP A 325 -2.85 -26.81 -5.67
C ASP A 325 -3.90 -25.70 -5.57
N VAL A 326 -4.92 -25.78 -6.42
CA VAL A 326 -6.01 -24.79 -6.48
C VAL A 326 -6.82 -24.83 -5.18
N PRO A 327 -6.90 -23.73 -4.40
CA PRO A 327 -7.64 -23.69 -3.15
C PRO A 327 -9.14 -23.87 -3.41
N ALA A 328 -9.84 -24.57 -2.51
CA ALA A 328 -11.27 -24.86 -2.67
C ALA A 328 -12.17 -23.61 -2.50
N ASN A 329 -11.64 -22.54 -1.91
CA ASN A 329 -12.31 -21.26 -1.70
C ASN A 329 -11.28 -20.14 -1.52
N LEU A 330 -11.70 -18.90 -1.74
CA LEU A 330 -10.88 -17.70 -1.55
C LEU A 330 -11.72 -16.53 -1.05
N VAL A 331 -11.08 -15.61 -0.33
CA VAL A 331 -11.66 -14.31 0.05
C VAL A 331 -10.56 -13.27 0.19
N VAL A 332 -10.79 -12.04 -0.28
CA VAL A 332 -9.95 -10.87 -0.02
C VAL A 332 -10.28 -10.35 1.38
N VAL A 333 -9.27 -10.16 2.21
CA VAL A 333 -9.39 -9.57 3.55
C VAL A 333 -8.47 -8.36 3.69
N GLN A 334 -8.91 -7.38 4.48
CA GLN A 334 -7.99 -6.41 5.08
C GLN A 334 -7.34 -7.06 6.29
N ALA A 335 -6.01 -7.14 6.29
CA ALA A 335 -5.21 -7.41 7.44
C ALA A 335 -5.17 -6.16 8.35
N GLY A 336 -5.65 -6.29 9.59
CA GLY A 336 -5.52 -5.29 10.64
C GLY A 336 -4.26 -5.47 11.49
N PRO A 337 -3.94 -4.49 12.35
CA PRO A 337 -2.75 -4.54 13.19
C PRO A 337 -2.89 -5.55 14.33
N ILE A 338 -1.92 -6.46 14.47
CA ILE A 338 -1.78 -7.35 15.63
C ILE A 338 -0.74 -6.80 16.62
N THR A 339 -0.77 -7.21 17.89
CA THR A 339 0.30 -6.85 18.84
C THR A 339 1.63 -7.42 18.35
N PRO A 340 2.61 -6.58 17.95
CA PRO A 340 3.79 -7.07 17.28
C PRO A 340 4.73 -7.76 18.28
N THR A 341 5.46 -8.79 17.84
CA THR A 341 6.53 -9.39 18.66
C THR A 341 7.83 -8.64 18.42
N VAL A 342 8.36 -8.01 19.46
CA VAL A 342 9.72 -7.45 19.46
C VAL A 342 10.72 -8.50 19.92
N SER A 343 11.74 -8.72 19.09
CA SER A 343 12.93 -9.48 19.45
C SER A 343 14.10 -8.52 19.65
N ALA A 344 14.92 -8.75 20.68
CA ALA A 344 16.19 -8.05 20.88
C ALA A 344 17.31 -9.06 21.06
N SER A 345 18.50 -8.79 20.52
CA SER A 345 19.65 -9.67 20.75
C SER A 345 20.31 -9.39 22.11
N LEU A 346 20.90 -10.45 22.67
CA LEU A 346 21.78 -10.41 23.81
C LEU A 346 23.12 -11.03 23.43
N GLY A 347 24.19 -10.25 23.56
CA GLY A 347 25.57 -10.69 23.52
C GLY A 347 26.17 -10.90 24.92
N PRO A 348 27.36 -11.51 25.01
CA PRO A 348 28.09 -11.62 26.26
C PRO A 348 28.50 -10.24 26.80
N GLY A 349 27.90 -9.82 27.92
CA GLY A 349 28.18 -8.53 28.57
C GLY A 349 26.99 -7.55 28.61
N ASP A 350 25.92 -7.83 27.86
CA ASP A 350 24.73 -6.98 27.85
C ASP A 350 24.02 -6.96 29.22
N GLY A 351 23.43 -5.81 29.56
CA GLY A 351 22.82 -5.59 30.87
C GLY A 351 21.54 -6.44 31.12
N PRO A 352 21.18 -6.71 32.40
CA PRO A 352 19.97 -7.45 32.74
C PRO A 352 18.71 -6.62 32.47
N VAL A 353 18.18 -6.73 31.24
CA VAL A 353 17.00 -5.96 30.81
C VAL A 353 15.74 -6.40 31.56
N ARG A 354 15.05 -5.43 32.14
CA ARG A 354 13.74 -5.58 32.80
C ARG A 354 12.56 -5.05 31.98
N ASP A 355 12.82 -4.59 30.76
CA ASP A 355 11.75 -4.09 29.90
C ASP A 355 10.76 -5.22 29.56
N SER A 356 9.47 -4.87 29.68
CA SER A 356 8.32 -5.71 29.41
C SER A 356 7.82 -5.62 27.98
N THR A 357 8.39 -4.73 27.14
CA THR A 357 8.09 -4.64 25.70
C THR A 357 8.71 -5.79 24.90
N ILE A 358 9.93 -6.21 25.26
CA ILE A 358 10.68 -7.29 24.60
C ILE A 358 9.96 -8.62 24.84
N ARG A 359 9.51 -9.25 23.76
CA ARG A 359 8.78 -10.53 23.78
C ARG A 359 9.67 -11.72 23.44
N SER A 360 10.80 -11.51 22.76
CA SER A 360 11.79 -12.55 22.50
C SER A 360 13.22 -12.04 22.72
N ARG A 361 14.09 -12.88 23.30
CA ARG A 361 15.51 -12.61 23.54
C ARG A 361 16.35 -13.57 22.71
N ILE A 362 17.24 -13.01 21.91
CA ILE A 362 18.01 -13.72 20.89
C ILE A 362 19.47 -13.85 21.35
N LEU A 363 19.90 -15.04 21.75
CA LEU A 363 21.24 -15.24 22.33
C LEU A 363 22.29 -15.49 21.24
N LYS A 364 23.23 -14.55 21.07
CA LYS A 364 24.38 -14.68 20.16
C LYS A 364 25.46 -15.58 20.80
N GLY A 365 26.15 -16.42 20.02
CA GLY A 365 27.36 -17.14 20.49
C GLY A 365 27.53 -18.59 20.05
N LEU A 366 26.59 -19.17 19.29
CA LEU A 366 26.71 -20.50 18.69
C LEU A 366 26.89 -20.42 17.18
N PHE A 367 27.78 -21.27 16.67
CA PHE A 367 28.10 -21.39 15.26
C PHE A 367 27.97 -22.85 14.79
N LEU A 368 27.77 -23.06 13.50
CA LEU A 368 27.74 -24.38 12.88
C LEU A 368 29.11 -25.09 13.02
N GLY A 369 29.10 -26.38 13.38
CA GLY A 369 30.27 -27.24 13.46
C GLY A 369 30.33 -28.28 12.33
N THR A 370 31.52 -28.87 12.13
CA THR A 370 31.84 -29.77 10.99
C THR A 370 30.98 -31.03 10.92
N ASP A 371 30.59 -31.59 12.07
CA ASP A 371 29.90 -32.87 12.16
C ASP A 371 28.44 -32.70 12.61
N GLY A 372 27.82 -31.57 12.24
CA GLY A 372 26.46 -31.20 12.68
C GLY A 372 26.38 -30.74 14.15
N GLY A 373 27.50 -30.70 14.85
CA GLY A 373 27.62 -30.10 16.19
C GLY A 373 27.59 -28.57 16.16
N PHE A 374 27.88 -27.97 17.31
CA PHE A 374 28.03 -26.52 17.47
C PHE A 374 29.47 -26.14 17.83
N VAL A 375 29.92 -24.99 17.35
CA VAL A 375 31.12 -24.29 17.83
C VAL A 375 30.68 -23.13 18.69
N GLY A 376 31.25 -22.98 19.88
CA GLY A 376 30.84 -22.02 20.90
C GLY A 376 30.73 -22.68 22.28
N ASP A 377 30.16 -21.97 23.25
CA ASP A 377 29.89 -22.49 24.58
C ASP A 377 28.38 -22.48 24.88
N PRO A 378 27.67 -23.61 24.70
CA PRO A 378 26.26 -23.73 25.08
C PRO A 378 25.99 -23.54 26.58
N ASP A 379 26.98 -23.81 27.45
CA ASP A 379 26.88 -23.61 28.90
C ASP A 379 27.10 -22.15 29.31
N GLY A 380 27.77 -21.36 28.46
CA GLY A 380 27.91 -19.91 28.58
C GLY A 380 26.69 -19.10 28.13
N LEU A 381 25.68 -19.73 27.53
CA LEU A 381 24.41 -19.08 27.18
C LEU A 381 23.57 -18.79 28.43
N LEU A 382 23.05 -17.57 28.54
CA LEU A 382 22.14 -17.15 29.62
C LEU A 382 20.94 -18.10 29.71
N GLN A 383 20.78 -18.80 30.83
CA GLN A 383 19.69 -19.76 30.96
C GLN A 383 18.35 -19.04 31.17
N PRO A 384 17.24 -19.55 30.62
CA PRO A 384 15.90 -19.01 30.85
C PRO A 384 15.49 -18.92 32.34
N ASP A 385 16.15 -19.70 33.20
CA ASP A 385 15.89 -19.80 34.64
C ASP A 385 16.63 -18.73 35.48
N ASP A 386 17.75 -18.19 34.99
CA ASP A 386 18.59 -17.22 35.72
C ASP A 386 17.93 -15.85 35.94
N VAL A 387 16.76 -15.61 35.32
CA VAL A 387 16.05 -14.33 35.33
C VAL A 387 14.88 -14.27 36.32
N GLY A 388 14.75 -15.29 37.18
CA GLY A 388 13.89 -15.25 38.38
C GLY A 388 12.74 -16.25 38.38
N ALA A 389 12.76 -17.18 39.33
CA ALA A 389 11.71 -18.17 39.52
C ALA A 389 10.48 -17.59 40.24
N GLY A 390 9.27 -17.77 39.69
CA GLY A 390 8.02 -17.60 40.44
C GLY A 390 6.85 -16.90 39.76
N SER A 391 7.02 -16.35 38.55
CA SER A 391 5.95 -15.70 37.76
C SER A 391 5.92 -16.22 36.32
N PRO A 392 4.79 -16.15 35.59
CA PRO A 392 4.75 -16.43 34.16
C PRO A 392 5.74 -15.52 33.43
N ARG A 393 6.62 -16.08 32.58
CA ARG A 393 7.64 -15.32 31.86
C ARG A 393 6.98 -14.44 30.79
N PRO A 394 7.25 -13.13 30.73
CA PRO A 394 6.66 -12.25 29.71
C PRO A 394 7.42 -12.26 28.36
N TYR A 395 8.42 -13.13 28.20
CA TYR A 395 9.25 -13.27 26.99
C TYR A 395 9.75 -14.70 26.76
N THR A 396 10.06 -15.02 25.50
CA THR A 396 10.76 -16.24 25.05
C THR A 396 12.27 -16.02 24.94
N VAL A 397 13.04 -17.10 24.92
CA VAL A 397 14.50 -17.09 24.70
C VAL A 397 14.83 -18.09 23.60
N LEU A 398 15.61 -17.65 22.60
CA LEU A 398 16.04 -18.44 21.44
C LEU A 398 17.57 -18.26 21.25
N PRO A 399 18.38 -19.32 21.14
CA PRO A 399 19.76 -19.19 20.69
C PRO A 399 19.82 -18.96 19.17
N THR A 400 20.72 -18.10 18.71
CA THR A 400 21.03 -17.96 17.28
C THR A 400 22.17 -18.88 16.87
N LEU A 401 21.98 -19.60 15.76
CA LEU A 401 23.00 -20.40 15.09
C LEU A 401 23.47 -19.69 13.82
N ARG A 402 24.78 -19.62 13.61
CA ARG A 402 25.40 -18.95 12.44
C ARG A 402 26.46 -19.80 11.75
N ASN A 403 26.61 -19.64 10.43
CA ASN A 403 27.79 -20.10 9.67
C ASN A 403 28.82 -18.96 9.45
N TRP A 404 28.65 -17.83 10.14
CA TRP A 404 29.46 -16.62 9.99
C TRP A 404 29.63 -15.93 11.34
N ALA A 405 30.65 -15.08 11.47
CA ALA A 405 30.88 -14.23 12.65
C ALA A 405 31.11 -12.78 12.19
N PRO A 406 30.82 -11.76 13.02
CA PRO A 406 31.09 -10.36 12.67
C PRO A 406 32.56 -10.15 12.26
N GLY A 407 32.78 -9.49 11.12
CA GLY A 407 34.12 -9.27 10.56
C GLY A 407 34.81 -10.53 10.00
N ALA A 408 34.10 -11.65 9.85
CA ALA A 408 34.62 -12.88 9.27
C ALA A 408 33.81 -13.32 8.04
N THR A 409 34.49 -13.87 7.04
CA THR A 409 33.87 -14.39 5.81
C THR A 409 32.85 -15.50 6.13
N VAL A 410 31.69 -15.44 5.49
CA VAL A 410 30.63 -16.45 5.58
C VAL A 410 31.15 -17.84 5.16
N ASN A 411 30.96 -18.86 5.98
CA ASN A 411 31.41 -20.21 5.68
C ASN A 411 30.35 -20.97 4.85
N GLN A 412 30.37 -20.72 3.54
CA GLN A 412 29.47 -21.37 2.57
C GLN A 412 29.75 -22.88 2.43
N GLY A 413 31.02 -23.30 2.45
CA GLY A 413 31.39 -24.71 2.31
C GLY A 413 30.80 -25.59 3.42
N LEU A 414 30.94 -25.14 4.68
CA LEU A 414 30.37 -25.84 5.83
C LEU A 414 28.84 -25.90 5.80
N LEU A 415 28.18 -24.88 5.23
CA LEU A 415 26.74 -24.88 5.03
C LEU A 415 26.35 -25.89 3.93
N SER A 416 27.08 -25.94 2.81
CA SER A 416 26.84 -26.91 1.73
C SER A 416 27.07 -28.36 2.20
N ASP A 417 28.09 -28.62 3.04
CA ASP A 417 28.30 -29.92 3.69
C ASP A 417 27.09 -30.34 4.55
N LEU A 418 26.55 -29.43 5.37
CA LEU A 418 25.33 -29.66 6.17
C LEU A 418 24.09 -29.96 5.29
N LEU A 419 23.99 -29.32 4.13
CA LEU A 419 22.84 -29.47 3.24
C LEU A 419 22.90 -30.72 2.36
N THR A 420 24.11 -31.17 2.01
CA THR A 420 24.32 -32.28 1.05
C THR A 420 24.61 -33.63 1.71
N ILE A 421 25.07 -33.67 2.97
CA ILE A 421 25.42 -34.90 3.69
C ILE A 421 24.31 -35.27 4.70
N PRO A 422 23.49 -36.31 4.43
CA PRO A 422 22.31 -36.63 5.26
C PRO A 422 22.62 -36.91 6.73
N GLU A 423 23.75 -37.57 7.02
CA GLU A 423 24.16 -37.92 8.39
C GLU A 423 24.50 -36.67 9.21
N ILE A 424 25.11 -35.66 8.59
CA ILE A 424 25.41 -34.35 9.21
C ILE A 424 24.11 -33.59 9.45
N GLN A 425 23.21 -33.59 8.47
CA GLN A 425 21.90 -32.93 8.55
C GLN A 425 21.04 -33.49 9.69
N GLU A 426 20.89 -34.83 9.76
CA GLU A 426 20.13 -35.50 10.83
C GLU A 426 20.76 -35.25 12.20
N THR A 427 22.09 -35.36 12.30
CA THR A 427 22.83 -35.05 13.55
C THR A 427 22.59 -33.61 13.99
N HIS A 428 22.60 -32.66 13.05
CA HIS A 428 22.39 -31.25 13.35
C HIS A 428 20.96 -30.95 13.83
N VAL A 429 19.94 -31.46 13.14
CA VAL A 429 18.53 -31.32 13.59
C VAL A 429 18.33 -31.88 15.00
N ASN A 430 18.87 -33.07 15.27
CA ASN A 430 18.81 -33.70 16.59
C ASN A 430 19.51 -32.86 17.67
N ASN A 431 20.71 -32.34 17.39
CA ASN A 431 21.46 -31.48 18.31
C ASN A 431 20.70 -30.19 18.64
N ILE A 432 19.99 -29.58 17.69
CA ILE A 432 19.19 -28.37 17.92
C ILE A 432 17.98 -28.66 18.82
N VAL A 433 17.25 -29.74 18.55
CA VAL A 433 16.09 -30.14 19.38
C VAL A 433 16.56 -30.49 20.80
N GLN A 434 17.67 -31.21 20.94
CA GLN A 434 18.27 -31.52 22.24
C GLN A 434 18.69 -30.25 23.00
N LEU A 435 19.42 -29.33 22.34
CA LEU A 435 19.83 -28.05 22.92
C LEU A 435 18.65 -27.27 23.50
N CYS A 436 17.54 -27.20 22.75
CA CYS A 436 16.36 -26.45 23.17
C CYS A 436 15.59 -27.14 24.30
N THR A 437 15.37 -28.46 24.19
CA THR A 437 14.61 -29.23 25.19
C THR A 437 15.35 -29.39 26.52
N GLU A 438 16.67 -29.61 26.52
CA GLU A 438 17.46 -29.77 27.76
C GLU A 438 17.65 -28.45 28.52
N ARG A 439 17.71 -27.30 27.80
CA ARG A 439 17.97 -25.97 28.38
C ARG A 439 16.73 -25.09 28.52
N GLY A 440 15.55 -25.58 28.10
CA GLY A 440 14.28 -24.86 28.21
C GLY A 440 14.18 -23.63 27.30
N PHE A 441 14.90 -23.60 26.17
CA PHE A 441 14.70 -22.58 25.14
C PHE A 441 13.38 -22.80 24.42
N ALA A 442 12.76 -21.73 23.91
CA ALA A 442 11.45 -21.79 23.27
C ALA A 442 11.49 -22.22 21.79
N GLY A 443 12.66 -22.62 21.29
CA GLY A 443 12.97 -22.76 19.87
C GLY A 443 14.37 -22.27 19.53
N VAL A 444 14.65 -22.08 18.24
CA VAL A 444 15.94 -21.65 17.69
C VAL A 444 15.77 -20.50 16.69
N ASP A 445 16.83 -19.74 16.50
CA ASP A 445 16.99 -18.71 15.47
C ASP A 445 18.13 -19.11 14.51
N VAL A 446 17.84 -19.29 13.22
CA VAL A 446 18.83 -19.74 12.22
C VAL A 446 19.24 -18.56 11.35
N ASP A 447 20.51 -18.16 11.41
CA ASP A 447 21.12 -17.07 10.67
C ASP A 447 22.28 -17.61 9.82
N TYR A 448 21.91 -18.50 8.89
CA TYR A 448 22.79 -19.11 7.91
C TYR A 448 22.76 -18.30 6.62
N ARG A 449 23.94 -17.80 6.24
CA ARG A 449 24.15 -16.86 5.13
C ARG A 449 24.91 -17.51 3.98
N GLY A 450 24.84 -16.91 2.80
CA GLY A 450 25.53 -17.38 1.61
C GLY A 450 25.03 -18.73 1.09
N VAL A 451 23.72 -19.02 1.21
CA VAL A 451 23.13 -20.21 0.58
C VAL A 451 23.27 -20.07 -0.95
N ALA A 452 24.01 -20.97 -1.58
CA ALA A 452 24.20 -20.97 -3.03
C ALA A 452 22.86 -21.20 -3.75
N PRO A 453 22.65 -20.63 -4.96
CA PRO A 453 21.44 -20.87 -5.74
C PRO A 453 21.18 -22.37 -6.02
N ASP A 454 22.24 -23.14 -6.28
CA ASP A 454 22.16 -24.60 -6.50
C ASP A 454 21.75 -25.38 -5.23
N ASP A 455 22.02 -24.82 -4.04
CA ASP A 455 21.66 -25.42 -2.73
C ASP A 455 20.24 -25.02 -2.27
N ARG A 456 19.49 -24.23 -3.04
CA ARG A 456 18.14 -23.72 -2.67
C ARG A 456 17.18 -24.80 -2.20
N ASP A 457 17.06 -25.88 -2.95
CA ASP A 457 16.13 -26.96 -2.64
C ASP A 457 16.59 -27.78 -1.44
N ALA A 458 17.91 -27.94 -1.27
CA ALA A 458 18.51 -28.62 -0.12
C ALA A 458 18.34 -27.81 1.17
N TYR A 459 18.55 -26.50 1.13
CA TYR A 459 18.26 -25.58 2.25
C TYR A 459 16.78 -25.59 2.63
N THR A 460 15.90 -25.58 1.63
CA THR A 460 14.45 -25.69 1.82
C THR A 460 14.07 -27.02 2.47
N ALA A 461 14.66 -28.14 2.03
CA ALA A 461 14.42 -29.45 2.64
C ALA A 461 14.91 -29.52 4.09
N PHE A 462 16.11 -29.00 4.38
CA PHE A 462 16.67 -28.91 5.73
C PHE A 462 15.76 -28.09 6.67
N ILE A 463 15.32 -26.90 6.26
CA ILE A 463 14.45 -26.05 7.08
C ILE A 463 13.09 -26.71 7.33
N ASN A 464 12.52 -27.42 6.35
CA ASN A 464 11.30 -28.22 6.54
C ASN A 464 11.50 -29.36 7.57
N ALA A 465 12.63 -30.07 7.50
CA ALA A 465 12.96 -31.15 8.44
C ALA A 465 13.18 -30.62 9.86
N LEU A 466 13.93 -29.51 10.00
CA LEU A 466 14.17 -28.84 11.27
C LEU A 466 12.88 -28.30 11.89
N SER A 467 12.03 -27.64 11.10
CA SER A 467 10.73 -27.14 11.55
C SER A 467 9.84 -28.28 12.06
N SER A 468 9.72 -29.35 11.27
CA SER A 468 8.94 -30.55 11.65
C SER A 468 9.42 -31.17 12.98
N ALA A 469 10.74 -31.23 13.19
CA ALA A 469 11.34 -31.77 14.41
C ALA A 469 11.13 -30.85 15.63
N LEU A 470 11.20 -29.53 15.45
CA LEU A 470 10.95 -28.54 16.50
C LEU A 470 9.46 -28.49 16.89
N HIS A 471 8.55 -28.42 15.92
CA HIS A 471 7.10 -28.41 16.16
C HIS A 471 6.62 -29.70 16.84
N ALA A 472 7.22 -30.86 16.51
CA ALA A 472 6.96 -32.11 17.21
C ALA A 472 7.35 -32.10 18.70
N ALA A 473 8.19 -31.14 19.11
CA ALA A 473 8.63 -30.91 20.49
C ALA A 473 8.03 -29.63 21.14
N ASP A 474 7.03 -29.00 20.51
CA ASP A 474 6.43 -27.70 20.93
C ASP A 474 7.45 -26.53 20.98
N LEU A 475 8.44 -26.57 20.08
CA LEU A 475 9.50 -25.57 19.90
C LEU A 475 9.33 -24.78 18.60
N ARG A 476 9.80 -23.54 18.57
CA ARG A 476 9.67 -22.63 17.41
C ARG A 476 10.93 -22.57 16.53
N LEU A 477 10.75 -22.23 15.27
CA LEU A 477 11.82 -21.92 14.32
C LEU A 477 11.69 -20.49 13.78
N THR A 478 12.71 -19.68 13.99
CA THR A 478 12.91 -18.42 13.26
C THR A 478 14.05 -18.58 12.26
N VAL A 479 13.90 -18.06 11.04
CA VAL A 479 14.95 -18.09 10.01
C VAL A 479 15.25 -16.66 9.56
N VAL A 480 16.53 -16.30 9.55
CA VAL A 480 17.02 -15.08 8.89
C VAL A 480 17.28 -15.42 7.43
N VAL A 481 16.79 -14.56 6.53
CA VAL A 481 17.06 -14.60 5.09
C VAL A 481 17.79 -13.34 4.69
N GLU A 482 18.73 -13.45 3.75
CA GLU A 482 19.46 -12.29 3.25
C GLU A 482 18.54 -11.40 2.41
N ARG A 483 18.85 -10.10 2.38
CA ARG A 483 18.06 -9.11 1.63
C ARG A 483 18.11 -9.44 0.13
N PRO A 484 16.96 -9.62 -0.54
CA PRO A 484 16.93 -9.84 -1.98
C PRO A 484 17.45 -8.61 -2.73
N THR A 485 18.07 -8.83 -3.89
CA THR A 485 18.52 -7.74 -4.76
C THR A 485 17.51 -7.50 -5.88
N SER A 486 17.23 -6.22 -6.17
CA SER A 486 16.30 -5.86 -7.24
C SER A 486 16.89 -6.18 -8.62
N THR A 487 16.05 -6.70 -9.51
CA THR A 487 16.40 -7.04 -10.90
C THR A 487 15.33 -6.49 -11.85
N ASN A 488 15.61 -6.49 -13.16
CA ASN A 488 14.63 -6.03 -14.17
C ASN A 488 13.40 -6.97 -14.22
N GLY A 489 12.38 -6.65 -13.43
CA GLY A 489 11.11 -7.38 -13.36
C GLY A 489 11.00 -8.42 -12.25
N GLY A 490 11.81 -8.35 -11.18
CA GLY A 490 11.72 -9.26 -10.04
C GLY A 490 12.84 -9.10 -9.02
N TRP A 491 12.93 -10.02 -8.08
CA TRP A 491 13.94 -10.02 -7.01
C TRP A 491 14.81 -11.28 -7.06
N ASP A 492 16.13 -11.11 -7.07
CA ASP A 492 17.06 -12.21 -6.86
C ASP A 492 17.18 -12.48 -5.35
N THR A 493 16.87 -13.72 -4.99
CA THR A 493 16.81 -14.24 -3.63
C THR A 493 17.95 -15.22 -3.34
N GLY A 494 18.86 -15.44 -4.29
CA GLY A 494 19.92 -16.45 -4.19
C GLY A 494 19.35 -17.84 -3.82
N GLY A 495 19.94 -18.47 -2.82
CA GLY A 495 19.47 -19.76 -2.31
C GLY A 495 18.17 -19.75 -1.49
N TYR A 496 17.55 -18.60 -1.19
CA TYR A 496 16.39 -18.53 -0.29
C TYR A 496 15.05 -18.66 -1.04
N ASN A 497 14.34 -19.78 -0.87
CA ASN A 497 12.95 -19.92 -1.32
C ASN A 497 11.99 -19.33 -0.27
N TRP A 498 11.72 -18.03 -0.33
CA TRP A 498 10.93 -17.32 0.69
C TRP A 498 9.52 -17.91 0.90
N VAL A 499 8.86 -18.39 -0.16
CA VAL A 499 7.54 -19.03 -0.07
C VAL A 499 7.60 -20.31 0.77
N ALA A 500 8.53 -21.21 0.45
CA ALA A 500 8.68 -22.47 1.17
C ALA A 500 9.21 -22.27 2.60
N LEU A 501 10.15 -21.35 2.80
CA LEU A 501 10.68 -21.00 4.11
C LEU A 501 9.61 -20.33 4.99
N GLY A 502 8.75 -19.48 4.41
CA GLY A 502 7.65 -18.81 5.10
C GLY A 502 6.49 -19.75 5.45
N ALA A 503 6.26 -20.79 4.66
CA ALA A 503 5.38 -21.90 5.04
C ALA A 503 5.97 -22.67 6.24
N ALA A 504 7.25 -23.03 6.19
CA ALA A 504 7.92 -23.88 7.18
C ALA A 504 8.18 -23.21 8.53
N ALA A 505 8.71 -21.99 8.57
CA ALA A 505 9.15 -21.32 9.81
C ALA A 505 7.99 -20.65 10.56
N ASP A 506 8.14 -20.42 11.87
CA ASP A 506 7.22 -19.58 12.65
C ASP A 506 7.41 -18.09 12.35
N ALA A 507 8.63 -17.70 11.98
CA ALA A 507 8.96 -16.34 11.58
C ALA A 507 10.12 -16.29 10.57
N LEU A 508 10.03 -15.36 9.61
CA LEU A 508 11.14 -14.97 8.74
C LEU A 508 11.64 -13.59 9.12
N LYS A 509 12.95 -13.45 9.33
CA LYS A 509 13.65 -12.18 9.57
C LYS A 509 14.36 -11.73 8.29
N PHE A 510 14.13 -10.50 7.88
CA PHE A 510 14.76 -9.90 6.71
C PHE A 510 15.05 -8.42 6.97
N SER A 511 16.03 -7.85 6.28
CA SER A 511 16.38 -6.42 6.37
C SER A 511 15.95 -5.65 5.13
N LEU A 512 15.62 -4.38 5.32
CA LEU A 512 15.42 -3.40 4.25
C LEU A 512 16.75 -2.66 3.97
N PRO A 513 16.84 -1.83 2.92
CA PRO A 513 18.03 -0.98 2.70
C PRO A 513 18.33 -0.09 3.91
N GLU A 514 19.59 0.25 4.17
CA GLU A 514 19.92 1.12 5.31
C GLU A 514 19.76 2.61 5.03
N ASP A 515 19.87 3.02 3.76
CA ASP A 515 19.75 4.40 3.30
C ASP A 515 18.32 4.93 3.50
N PRO A 516 18.10 6.02 4.27
CA PRO A 516 16.82 6.69 4.40
C PRO A 516 16.14 7.05 3.08
N ALA A 517 16.90 7.29 2.01
CA ALA A 517 16.34 7.58 0.69
C ALA A 517 15.48 6.43 0.11
N ALA A 518 15.62 5.19 0.60
CA ALA A 518 14.79 4.06 0.19
C ALA A 518 13.37 4.09 0.80
N TYR A 519 13.12 4.89 1.84
CA TYR A 519 11.91 4.88 2.68
C TYR A 519 10.92 5.99 2.28
N VAL A 520 10.60 6.07 0.99
CA VAL A 520 9.63 7.01 0.40
C VAL A 520 8.56 6.24 -0.39
N GLU A 521 7.42 6.88 -0.70
CA GLU A 521 6.42 6.27 -1.60
C GLU A 521 7.07 5.87 -2.94
N GLY A 522 6.85 4.63 -3.38
CA GLY A 522 7.48 4.03 -4.55
C GLY A 522 8.96 3.67 -4.39
N GLY A 523 9.57 3.88 -3.23
CA GLY A 523 10.98 3.58 -2.95
C GLY A 523 11.29 2.08 -2.81
N GLU A 524 12.58 1.72 -2.79
CA GLU A 524 13.04 0.32 -2.69
C GLU A 524 12.49 -0.40 -1.44
N ALA A 525 12.33 0.32 -0.31
CA ALA A 525 11.76 -0.26 0.90
C ALA A 525 10.30 -0.69 0.71
N GLN A 526 9.49 0.13 0.02
CA GLN A 526 8.10 -0.20 -0.30
C GLN A 526 8.02 -1.38 -1.27
N GLN A 527 8.76 -1.31 -2.38
CA GLN A 527 8.79 -2.38 -3.39
C GLN A 527 9.20 -3.74 -2.80
N LEU A 528 10.14 -3.74 -1.86
CA LEU A 528 10.57 -4.95 -1.16
C LEU A 528 9.51 -5.46 -0.16
N LEU A 529 8.76 -4.57 0.49
CA LEU A 529 7.66 -4.95 1.38
C LEU A 529 6.44 -5.53 0.63
N ASP A 530 6.07 -4.92 -0.50
CA ASP A 530 5.03 -5.43 -1.40
C ASP A 530 5.38 -6.84 -1.90
N TRP A 531 6.62 -7.03 -2.36
CA TRP A 531 7.10 -8.34 -2.79
C TRP A 531 7.19 -9.34 -1.63
N ALA A 532 7.74 -8.93 -0.47
CA ALA A 532 7.96 -9.81 0.67
C ALA A 532 6.65 -10.33 1.26
N THR A 533 5.65 -9.46 1.38
CA THR A 533 4.31 -9.87 1.83
C THR A 533 3.65 -10.81 0.82
N ALA A 534 3.86 -10.62 -0.49
CA ALA A 534 3.42 -11.57 -1.51
C ALA A 534 4.13 -12.94 -1.46
N GLN A 535 5.33 -13.03 -0.88
CA GLN A 535 6.04 -14.32 -0.71
C GLN A 535 5.63 -15.09 0.56
N ALA A 536 5.34 -14.39 1.65
CA ALA A 536 5.08 -15.04 2.94
C ALA A 536 4.09 -14.25 3.81
N PRO A 537 3.30 -14.93 4.66
CA PRO A 537 2.28 -14.26 5.48
C PRO A 537 2.87 -13.11 6.31
N ARG A 538 2.33 -11.90 6.16
CA ARG A 538 2.84 -10.68 6.83
C ARG A 538 3.03 -10.83 8.35
N TYR A 539 2.20 -11.64 9.01
CA TYR A 539 2.29 -11.92 10.45
C TYR A 539 3.42 -12.87 10.84
N LYS A 540 4.03 -13.59 9.90
CA LYS A 540 5.29 -14.32 10.09
C LYS A 540 6.52 -13.45 9.81
N LEU A 541 6.41 -12.47 8.91
CA LEU A 541 7.49 -11.54 8.58
C LEU A 541 7.92 -10.69 9.77
N ARG A 542 9.24 -10.49 9.90
CA ARG A 542 9.91 -9.70 10.93
C ARG A 542 10.95 -8.80 10.30
N LEU A 543 10.77 -7.49 10.46
CA LEU A 543 11.78 -6.53 10.02
C LEU A 543 12.99 -6.58 10.97
N LEU A 544 14.15 -6.93 10.43
CA LEU A 544 15.45 -6.95 11.12
C LEU A 544 16.18 -5.62 10.87
N VAL A 545 16.35 -4.85 11.93
CA VAL A 545 17.05 -3.55 11.94
C VAL A 545 18.15 -3.56 12.99
N SER A 546 19.21 -2.77 12.78
CA SER A 546 20.08 -2.35 13.89
C SER A 546 19.57 -1.02 14.47
N SER A 547 19.96 -0.76 15.72
CA SER A 547 19.80 0.53 16.40
C SER A 547 21.11 1.34 16.41
N PHE A 548 22.20 0.74 15.93
CA PHE A 548 23.49 1.37 15.69
C PHE A 548 23.49 2.16 14.38
N SER A 549 24.53 2.96 14.16
CA SER A 549 24.80 3.61 12.88
C SER A 549 25.20 2.57 11.85
N ALA A 550 24.76 2.75 10.60
CA ALA A 550 25.13 1.89 9.48
C ALA A 550 26.27 2.53 8.68
N GLU A 551 27.43 1.89 8.63
CA GLU A 551 28.57 2.25 7.80
C GLU A 551 28.63 1.32 6.59
N GLN A 552 28.59 1.88 5.38
CA GLN A 552 28.78 1.14 4.14
C GLN A 552 30.17 1.39 3.54
N SER A 553 30.85 0.30 3.21
CA SER A 553 32.15 0.25 2.55
C SER A 553 32.06 -0.64 1.30
N SER A 554 32.15 -0.05 0.10
CA SER A 554 31.84 -0.71 -1.18
C SER A 554 30.50 -1.49 -1.15
N ASP A 555 30.54 -2.81 -1.01
CA ASP A 555 29.37 -3.70 -1.01
C ASP A 555 28.98 -4.24 0.38
N GLU A 556 29.76 -3.95 1.44
CA GLU A 556 29.49 -4.42 2.81
C GLU A 556 28.91 -3.32 3.71
N ILE A 557 28.06 -3.72 4.67
CA ILE A 557 27.48 -2.85 5.70
C ILE A 557 27.93 -3.34 7.08
N ASN A 558 28.57 -2.45 7.83
CA ASN A 558 28.99 -2.62 9.21
C ASN A 558 28.09 -1.79 10.13
N TYR A 559 27.68 -2.36 11.27
CA TYR A 559 26.94 -1.62 12.30
C TYR A 559 27.89 -1.19 13.41
N ILE A 560 27.97 0.13 13.64
CA ILE A 560 28.91 0.75 14.58
C ILE A 560 28.18 1.65 15.59
N SER A 561 28.71 1.74 16.81
CA SER A 561 28.13 2.62 17.83
C SER A 561 28.12 4.09 17.37
N LEU A 562 27.25 4.90 17.98
CA LEU A 562 27.17 6.34 17.66
C LEU A 562 28.51 7.05 17.89
N GLU A 563 29.25 6.69 18.94
CA GLU A 563 30.60 7.19 19.23
C GLU A 563 31.58 6.92 18.08
N GLN A 564 31.60 5.69 17.55
CA GLN A 564 32.44 5.32 16.41
C GLN A 564 32.01 6.04 15.13
N ALA A 565 30.71 6.18 14.90
CA ALA A 565 30.17 6.90 13.74
C ALA A 565 30.51 8.40 13.76
N LEU A 566 30.75 8.98 14.94
CA LEU A 566 31.15 10.37 15.12
C LEU A 566 32.68 10.56 15.11
N SER A 567 33.50 9.51 15.25
CA SER A 567 34.97 9.68 15.27
C SER A 567 35.58 10.42 14.06
N PRO A 568 35.02 10.36 12.82
CA PRO A 568 35.53 11.14 11.69
C PRO A 568 35.42 12.67 11.85
N PHE A 569 34.65 13.18 12.82
CA PHE A 569 34.68 14.61 13.16
C PHE A 569 36.03 15.05 13.76
N GLY A 570 36.81 14.14 14.34
CA GLY A 570 38.12 14.44 14.92
C GLY A 570 38.07 15.25 16.22
N GLU A 571 39.25 15.68 16.70
CA GLU A 571 39.38 16.46 17.94
C GLU A 571 39.19 17.98 17.73
N ALA A 572 38.83 18.71 18.79
CA ALA A 572 38.78 20.16 18.81
C ALA A 572 40.17 20.78 18.54
N MET A 573 40.23 21.74 17.61
CA MET A 573 41.43 22.48 17.26
C MET A 573 41.16 23.99 17.18
N ALA A 574 42.19 24.79 17.43
CA ALA A 574 42.16 26.23 17.17
C ALA A 574 42.74 26.52 15.79
N LEU A 575 42.17 27.49 15.07
CA LEU A 575 42.61 27.91 13.74
C LEU A 575 43.85 28.83 13.76
N GLY A 576 44.39 29.14 14.94
CA GLY A 576 45.56 30.00 15.14
C GLY A 576 46.43 29.63 16.35
N ASP A 577 47.51 30.36 16.57
CA ASP A 577 48.41 30.16 17.72
C ASP A 577 47.76 30.68 19.02
N VAL A 578 47.33 29.75 19.87
CA VAL A 578 46.68 30.00 21.16
C VAL A 578 47.65 29.99 22.36
N SER A 579 48.96 29.89 22.12
CA SER A 579 49.97 29.87 23.18
C SER A 579 50.19 31.24 23.84
N GLN A 580 49.86 32.34 23.16
CA GLN A 580 49.88 33.71 23.69
C GLN A 580 48.77 34.55 23.06
N VAL A 581 47.59 34.58 23.70
CA VAL A 581 46.44 35.38 23.25
C VAL A 581 46.34 36.66 24.09
N GLU A 582 46.25 37.83 23.45
CA GLU A 582 46.02 39.09 24.16
C GLU A 582 44.53 39.22 24.58
N PRO A 583 44.21 39.79 25.75
CA PRO A 583 42.81 39.90 26.20
C PRO A 583 41.94 40.72 25.24
N GLY A 584 40.72 40.24 24.99
CA GLY A 584 39.79 40.82 24.02
C GLY A 584 40.05 40.44 22.56
N SER A 585 40.96 39.50 22.29
CA SER A 585 41.11 38.89 20.95
C SER A 585 40.01 37.86 20.70
N GLU A 586 39.56 37.76 19.45
CA GLU A 586 38.79 36.63 18.93
C GLU A 586 39.71 35.43 18.69
N VAL A 587 39.25 34.23 19.04
CA VAL A 587 39.92 32.96 18.75
C VAL A 587 38.89 32.01 18.14
N GLU A 588 39.18 31.52 16.93
CA GLU A 588 38.32 30.59 16.20
C GLU A 588 38.74 29.13 16.42
N PHE A 589 37.75 28.27 16.59
CA PHE A 589 37.88 26.82 16.78
C PHE A 589 37.05 26.06 15.76
N SER A 590 37.51 24.86 15.43
CA SER A 590 36.78 23.89 14.62
C SER A 590 37.14 22.47 15.06
N LEU A 591 36.41 21.48 14.55
CA LEU A 591 36.78 20.08 14.69
C LEU A 591 37.81 19.67 13.62
N ALA A 592 38.73 18.76 13.95
CA ALA A 592 39.81 18.25 13.09
C ALA A 592 39.31 17.22 12.06
N SER A 593 38.26 17.57 11.34
CA SER A 593 37.41 16.64 10.62
C SER A 593 38.09 15.97 9.42
N GLN A 594 37.81 14.66 9.28
CA GLN A 594 38.13 13.82 8.11
C GLN A 594 36.93 13.69 7.16
N LEU A 595 35.80 14.34 7.47
CA LEU A 595 34.57 14.25 6.69
C LEU A 595 34.71 14.97 5.33
N LEU A 596 34.36 14.26 4.27
CA LEU A 596 34.20 14.75 2.91
C LEU A 596 32.85 15.44 2.71
N SER A 597 31.80 14.94 3.38
CA SER A 597 30.47 15.56 3.37
C SER A 597 29.65 15.22 4.62
N ILE A 598 28.73 16.14 4.96
CA ILE A 598 27.72 16.01 6.01
C ILE A 598 26.40 16.41 5.37
N THR A 599 25.47 15.46 5.21
CA THR A 599 24.17 15.70 4.58
C THR A 599 23.05 15.41 5.57
N PRO A 600 22.29 16.41 6.06
CA PRO A 600 21.06 16.17 6.82
C PRO A 600 20.08 15.31 6.02
N GLN A 601 19.31 14.45 6.69
CA GLN A 601 18.24 13.63 6.15
C GLN A 601 16.98 13.89 6.99
N GLU A 602 16.42 15.09 6.83
CA GLU A 602 15.36 15.66 7.68
C GLU A 602 14.17 14.73 7.87
N THR A 603 13.67 14.10 6.79
CA THR A 603 12.52 13.17 6.81
C THR A 603 12.74 11.92 7.67
N ALA A 604 13.99 11.56 7.94
CA ALA A 604 14.37 10.42 8.77
C ALA A 604 15.11 10.85 10.06
N GLY A 605 15.20 12.15 10.35
CA GLY A 605 15.87 12.70 11.54
C GLY A 605 17.28 12.15 11.76
N THR A 606 18.10 12.10 10.70
CA THR A 606 19.49 11.61 10.76
C THR A 606 20.41 12.38 9.83
N TYR A 607 21.70 12.04 9.82
CA TYR A 607 22.71 12.59 8.93
C TYR A 607 23.38 11.45 8.16
N ARG A 608 23.63 11.69 6.87
CA ARG A 608 24.56 10.91 6.06
C ARG A 608 25.92 11.60 6.07
N LEU A 609 26.91 10.92 6.62
CA LEU A 609 28.31 11.33 6.67
C LEU A 609 29.09 10.58 5.58
N GLN A 610 30.11 11.22 5.01
CA GLN A 610 31.09 10.54 4.16
C GLN A 610 32.50 10.94 4.56
N TYR A 611 33.43 9.99 4.61
CA TYR A 611 34.84 10.22 4.93
C TYR A 611 35.73 9.25 4.14
N GLU A 612 37.03 9.58 4.02
CA GLU A 612 38.04 8.68 3.48
C GLU A 612 38.64 7.86 4.63
N ALA A 613 38.49 6.53 4.58
CA ALA A 613 39.00 5.62 5.60
C ALA A 613 40.52 5.35 5.43
N ASP A 614 41.13 4.72 6.44
CA ASP A 614 42.59 4.42 6.47
C ASP A 614 43.09 3.56 5.29
N ASP A 615 42.19 2.87 4.57
CA ASP A 615 42.50 2.08 3.38
C ASP A 615 42.44 2.89 2.06
N GLY A 616 42.02 4.17 2.14
CA GLY A 616 41.83 5.08 1.01
C GLY A 616 40.48 4.94 0.28
N GLN A 617 39.52 4.19 0.84
CA GLN A 617 38.16 4.11 0.31
C GLN A 617 37.24 5.15 0.96
N VAL A 618 36.21 5.59 0.21
CA VAL A 618 35.16 6.46 0.76
C VAL A 618 34.11 5.59 1.45
N HIS A 619 33.98 5.76 2.77
CA HIS A 619 32.91 5.16 3.56
C HIS A 619 31.73 6.13 3.64
N THR A 620 30.51 5.58 3.66
CA THR A 620 29.26 6.35 3.88
C THR A 620 28.60 5.85 5.16
N VAL A 621 28.29 6.75 6.10
CA VAL A 621 27.66 6.41 7.38
C VAL A 621 26.32 7.10 7.50
N TRP A 622 25.27 6.36 7.83
CA TRP A 622 23.98 6.91 8.27
C TRP A 622 23.87 6.77 9.79
N LEU A 623 23.66 7.88 10.50
CA LEU A 623 23.64 7.87 11.96
C LEU A 623 22.43 7.10 12.52
N GLY A 624 22.69 6.24 13.51
CA GLY A 624 21.68 5.49 14.25
C GLY A 624 20.96 6.37 15.27
N THR A 625 20.00 7.16 14.81
CA THR A 625 19.15 8.02 15.67
C THR A 625 17.82 7.33 16.01
N ALA A 626 17.18 7.76 17.08
CA ALA A 626 15.83 7.32 17.43
C ALA A 626 14.80 7.66 16.33
N ALA A 627 14.91 8.83 15.69
CA ALA A 627 14.06 9.21 14.56
C ALA A 627 14.26 8.29 13.33
N ASN A 628 15.50 7.94 12.98
CA ASN A 628 15.81 7.02 11.87
C ASN A 628 15.24 5.63 12.14
N LEU A 629 15.39 5.12 13.37
CA LEU A 629 14.76 3.88 13.78
C LEU A 629 13.23 3.98 13.67
N SER A 630 12.61 5.06 14.17
CA SER A 630 11.15 5.26 14.09
C SER A 630 10.66 5.21 12.65
N ALA A 631 11.29 5.95 11.73
CA ALA A 631 10.94 5.96 10.32
C ALA A 631 10.97 4.54 9.72
N LYS A 632 11.99 3.73 10.05
CA LYS A 632 12.06 2.31 9.61
C LYS A 632 10.95 1.45 10.23
N LEU A 633 10.56 1.70 11.49
CA LEU A 633 9.50 0.98 12.19
C LEU A 633 8.07 1.38 11.73
N ASP A 634 7.88 2.60 11.24
CA ASP A 634 6.60 3.06 10.71
C ASP A 634 6.21 2.27 9.44
N TRP A 635 7.17 1.88 8.60
CA TRP A 635 6.92 0.96 7.47
C TRP A 635 6.50 -0.45 7.92
N ALA A 636 7.13 -1.00 8.97
CA ALA A 636 6.69 -2.27 9.56
C ALA A 636 5.28 -2.17 10.18
N SER A 637 4.90 -0.98 10.65
CA SER A 637 3.55 -0.69 11.16
C SER A 637 2.53 -0.60 10.01
N ARG A 638 2.83 0.15 8.95
CA ARG A 638 1.99 0.34 7.75
C ARG A 638 1.59 -0.98 7.11
N TYR A 639 2.53 -1.92 6.98
CA TYR A 639 2.28 -3.25 6.40
C TYR A 639 1.65 -4.26 7.39
N HIS A 640 1.40 -3.85 8.64
CA HIS A 640 0.95 -4.73 9.74
C HIS A 640 1.81 -5.99 9.87
N LEU A 641 3.14 -5.84 9.78
CA LEU A 641 4.06 -6.97 9.92
C LEU A 641 3.94 -7.62 11.31
N GLY A 642 4.25 -8.91 11.40
CA GLY A 642 4.13 -9.65 12.66
C GLY A 642 4.96 -9.08 13.81
N GLY A 643 6.05 -8.39 13.50
CA GLY A 643 6.85 -7.62 14.44
C GLY A 643 8.24 -7.32 13.91
N ILE A 644 9.20 -7.14 14.83
CA ILE A 644 10.55 -6.67 14.51
C ILE A 644 11.62 -7.41 15.31
N ALA A 645 12.86 -7.34 14.81
CA ALA A 645 14.05 -7.76 15.51
C ALA A 645 15.07 -6.61 15.50
N VAL A 646 15.43 -6.10 16.69
CA VAL A 646 16.39 -5.01 16.84
C VAL A 646 17.72 -5.59 17.32
N ALA A 647 18.74 -5.57 16.45
CA ALA A 647 19.93 -6.39 16.59
C ALA A 647 20.82 -6.00 17.77
N ASP A 648 20.92 -4.70 18.08
CA ASP A 648 21.95 -4.15 18.96
C ASP A 648 21.38 -3.17 20.02
N MET A 649 20.05 -3.18 20.21
CA MET A 649 19.29 -2.29 21.11
C MET A 649 19.76 -2.28 22.57
N LEU A 650 20.40 -3.38 22.99
CA LEU A 650 20.81 -3.65 24.37
C LEU A 650 22.32 -3.47 24.60
N ALA A 651 23.06 -3.22 23.52
CA ALA A 651 24.48 -2.93 23.56
C ALA A 651 24.73 -1.46 24.01
N PRO A 652 25.89 -1.14 24.59
CA PRO A 652 26.29 0.25 24.84
C PRO A 652 26.54 1.00 23.50
N GLY A 653 26.45 2.33 23.53
CA GLY A 653 26.75 3.17 22.36
C GLY A 653 25.59 3.40 21.38
N ASN A 654 24.35 3.05 21.77
CA ASN A 654 23.13 3.48 21.09
C ASN A 654 22.84 4.97 21.36
N ALA A 655 22.09 5.63 20.47
CA ALA A 655 21.52 6.94 20.72
C ALA A 655 20.46 6.92 21.85
N GLU A 656 20.19 8.09 22.43
CA GLU A 656 19.07 8.27 23.37
C GLU A 656 17.70 8.05 22.66
N GLY A 657 16.68 7.64 23.40
CA GLY A 657 15.31 7.45 22.90
C GLY A 657 15.02 6.15 22.13
N ILE A 658 16.04 5.34 21.81
CA ILE A 658 15.88 4.07 21.05
C ILE A 658 14.85 3.11 21.67
N VAL A 659 14.85 2.96 23.00
CA VAL A 659 13.90 2.10 23.73
C VAL A 659 12.48 2.66 23.72
N ASP A 660 12.33 3.99 23.75
CA ASP A 660 11.03 4.66 23.73
C ASP A 660 10.34 4.52 22.36
N VAL A 661 11.12 4.59 21.27
CA VAL A 661 10.66 4.33 19.90
C VAL A 661 10.14 2.89 19.75
N VAL A 662 10.91 1.90 20.21
CA VAL A 662 10.48 0.48 20.19
C VAL A 662 9.25 0.28 21.09
N THR A 663 9.15 1.01 22.20
CA THR A 663 7.97 1.00 23.08
C THR A 663 6.74 1.63 22.41
N ALA A 664 6.89 2.71 21.64
CA ALA A 664 5.80 3.33 20.89
C ALA A 664 5.25 2.36 19.83
N TYR A 665 6.13 1.72 19.06
CA TYR A 665 5.79 0.69 18.07
C TYR A 665 4.99 -0.47 18.69
N VAL A 666 5.44 -1.04 19.82
CA VAL A 666 4.72 -2.14 20.51
C VAL A 666 3.31 -1.75 20.93
N ASN A 667 3.12 -0.50 21.34
CA ASN A 667 1.82 0.02 21.78
C ASN A 667 0.88 0.40 20.62
N GLN A 668 1.26 0.11 19.36
CA GLN A 668 0.52 0.49 18.14
C GLN A 668 0.14 1.98 18.11
N ARG A 669 0.96 2.82 18.73
CA ARG A 669 0.87 4.26 18.52
C ARG A 669 1.65 4.52 17.24
N THR A 670 0.97 4.98 16.19
CA THR A 670 1.62 5.88 15.23
C THR A 670 2.38 6.92 16.05
N ALA A 671 3.60 7.28 15.63
CA ALA A 671 4.52 8.11 16.42
C ALA A 671 4.01 9.56 16.61
N ALA A 672 2.96 9.71 17.41
CA ALA A 672 2.24 10.94 17.73
C ALA A 672 2.91 11.67 18.91
N THR A 673 4.23 11.74 18.86
CA THR A 673 5.07 12.73 19.52
C THR A 673 6.37 12.71 18.71
N PRO A 674 6.83 13.82 18.11
CA PRO A 674 8.17 13.84 17.56
C PRO A 674 9.12 13.48 18.71
N VAL A 675 9.99 12.49 18.49
CA VAL A 675 11.24 12.44 19.27
C VAL A 675 11.88 13.80 19.00
N THR A 676 12.07 14.58 20.07
CA THR A 676 12.21 16.05 20.03
C THR A 676 13.10 16.54 18.90
N ASP A 677 12.67 17.63 18.23
CA ASP A 677 13.36 18.36 17.13
C ASP A 677 14.72 18.98 17.55
N GLN A 678 15.46 18.38 18.49
CA GLN A 678 16.86 18.65 18.67
C GLN A 678 17.63 17.98 17.53
N GLU A 679 17.92 18.77 16.51
CA GLU A 679 19.03 18.49 15.61
C GLU A 679 20.29 18.17 16.43
N MET A 680 21.13 17.28 15.89
CA MET A 680 22.37 16.94 16.57
C MET A 680 23.35 18.12 16.39
N GLU A 681 23.90 18.60 17.50
CA GLU A 681 24.76 19.78 17.56
C GLU A 681 26.14 19.46 18.13
N VAL A 682 27.12 20.32 17.81
CA VAL A 682 28.40 20.41 18.50
C VAL A 682 28.25 21.42 19.64
N VAL A 683 28.37 20.96 20.88
CA VAL A 683 28.36 21.81 22.07
C VAL A 683 29.80 22.18 22.43
N TRP A 684 30.14 23.43 22.16
CA TRP A 684 31.42 24.05 22.51
C TRP A 684 31.38 24.60 23.92
N THR A 685 32.40 24.29 24.72
CA THR A 685 32.48 24.69 26.13
C THR A 685 33.84 25.30 26.44
N ALA A 686 33.86 26.58 26.81
CA ALA A 686 35.05 27.24 27.35
C ALA A 686 35.00 27.24 28.88
N ALA A 687 36.09 26.81 29.51
CA ALA A 687 36.21 26.69 30.96
C ALA A 687 37.53 27.25 31.50
N SER A 688 37.54 27.60 32.79
CA SER A 688 38.75 27.94 33.55
C SER A 688 38.71 27.24 34.90
N ALA A 689 39.71 26.41 35.20
CA ALA A 689 39.78 25.58 36.40
C ALA A 689 38.46 24.82 36.68
N ASP A 690 37.97 24.12 35.66
CA ASP A 690 36.73 23.31 35.65
C ASP A 690 35.43 24.10 35.85
N VAL A 691 35.48 25.44 35.85
CA VAL A 691 34.29 26.31 35.82
C VAL A 691 34.01 26.72 34.38
N VAL A 692 32.84 26.33 33.86
CA VAL A 692 32.33 26.80 32.55
C VAL A 692 32.13 28.32 32.60
N ILE A 693 32.67 29.02 31.60
CA ILE A 693 32.61 30.49 31.48
C ILE A 693 31.91 30.95 30.19
N ASP A 694 31.85 30.09 29.17
CA ASP A 694 31.07 30.27 27.96
C ASP A 694 30.68 28.90 27.40
N GLN A 695 29.51 28.80 26.79
CA GLN A 695 29.01 27.59 26.15
C GLN A 695 28.14 27.98 24.95
N GLN A 696 28.41 27.39 23.79
CA GLN A 696 27.70 27.65 22.54
C GLN A 696 27.41 26.35 21.79
N HIS A 697 26.43 26.41 20.91
CA HIS A 697 25.96 25.31 20.09
C HIS A 697 26.22 25.67 18.62
N SER A 698 26.75 24.72 17.86
CA SER A 698 27.00 24.85 16.43
C SER A 698 26.41 23.64 15.68
N PRO A 699 25.80 23.81 14.50
CA PRO A 699 25.25 22.68 13.75
C PRO A 699 26.38 21.77 13.25
N LEU A 700 26.12 20.47 13.10
CA LEU A 700 27.10 19.51 12.58
C LEU A 700 27.68 19.90 11.21
N THR A 701 26.89 20.56 10.37
CA THR A 701 27.28 21.03 9.04
C THR A 701 28.28 22.19 9.07
N GLU A 702 28.27 23.00 10.14
CA GLU A 702 29.17 24.14 10.33
C GLU A 702 29.73 24.12 11.78
N PRO A 703 30.63 23.18 12.11
CA PRO A 703 31.08 22.92 13.48
C PRO A 703 32.16 23.93 13.95
N GLY A 704 31.95 25.21 13.67
CA GLY A 704 32.84 26.32 14.06
C GLY A 704 32.39 27.01 15.35
N TYR A 705 33.33 27.59 16.08
CA TYR A 705 33.06 28.38 17.29
C TYR A 705 34.06 29.52 17.44
N THR A 706 33.56 30.72 17.76
CA THR A 706 34.37 31.92 17.98
C THR A 706 34.29 32.36 19.43
N TRP A 707 35.41 32.30 20.14
CA TRP A 707 35.52 32.65 21.55
C TRP A 707 36.25 33.98 21.76
N MET A 708 35.75 34.78 22.71
CA MET A 708 36.38 36.04 23.11
C MET A 708 37.30 35.85 24.32
N ALA A 709 38.60 36.09 24.14
CA ALA A 709 39.60 35.96 25.21
C ALA A 709 39.29 36.89 26.41
N PRO A 710 39.03 36.37 27.62
CA PRO A 710 38.63 37.20 28.76
C PRO A 710 39.70 38.21 29.22
N GLY A 711 39.25 39.29 29.87
CA GLY A 711 40.13 40.32 30.45
C GLY A 711 41.08 39.85 31.57
N VAL A 712 40.97 38.59 32.02
CA VAL A 712 41.74 38.00 33.11
C VAL A 712 42.83 37.08 32.52
N PRO A 713 44.12 37.38 32.70
CA PRO A 713 45.19 36.50 32.23
C PRO A 713 45.18 35.15 32.95
N GLY A 714 45.34 34.07 32.21
CA GLY A 714 45.23 32.70 32.70
C GLY A 714 45.22 31.66 31.58
N THR A 715 45.15 30.39 31.96
CA THR A 715 44.90 29.29 31.02
C THR A 715 43.43 28.93 31.05
N TYR A 716 42.86 28.76 29.87
CA TYR A 716 41.49 28.36 29.62
C TYR A 716 41.49 27.09 28.76
N THR A 717 40.42 26.30 28.85
CA THR A 717 40.23 25.09 28.04
C THR A 717 38.98 25.26 27.21
N VAL A 718 39.11 25.15 25.89
CA VAL A 718 37.96 25.15 24.96
C VAL A 718 37.83 23.72 24.42
N GLY A 719 36.75 23.05 24.79
CA GLY A 719 36.44 21.69 24.33
C GLY A 719 35.16 21.63 23.50
N ALA A 720 35.02 20.55 22.74
CA ALA A 720 33.82 20.26 21.96
C ALA A 720 33.24 18.91 22.38
N THR A 721 31.91 18.81 22.38
CA THR A 721 31.19 17.54 22.54
C THR A 721 30.14 17.38 21.44
N VAL A 722 29.91 16.17 20.97
CA VAL A 722 28.92 15.86 19.92
C VAL A 722 28.06 14.70 20.40
N ALA A 723 26.73 14.89 20.46
CA ALA A 723 25.80 13.93 21.06
C ALA A 723 26.22 13.42 22.47
N GLY A 724 26.93 14.26 23.24
CA GLY A 724 27.46 13.94 24.57
C GLY A 724 28.82 13.21 24.60
N PHE A 725 29.38 12.84 23.44
CA PHE A 725 30.74 12.27 23.34
C PHE A 725 31.79 13.39 23.32
N ASP A 726 32.93 13.15 23.97
CA ASP A 726 34.04 14.12 24.07
C ASP A 726 34.90 14.11 22.80
N HIS A 727 34.98 15.28 22.16
CA HIS A 727 35.87 15.52 21.02
C HIS A 727 37.13 16.30 21.43
N GLY A 728 37.54 16.20 22.69
CA GLY A 728 38.80 16.76 23.18
C GLY A 728 38.75 18.28 23.40
N SER A 729 39.90 18.85 23.79
CA SER A 729 39.98 20.26 24.15
C SER A 729 41.36 20.89 23.91
N VAL A 730 41.33 22.19 23.63
CA VAL A 730 42.48 23.05 23.37
C VAL A 730 42.76 23.94 24.57
N ALA A 731 44.01 23.95 25.05
CA ALA A 731 44.45 24.86 26.10
C ALA A 731 44.88 26.21 25.53
N VAL A 732 44.14 27.28 25.86
CA VAL A 732 44.41 28.66 25.43
C VAL A 732 45.06 29.44 26.56
N THR A 733 46.17 30.13 26.28
CA THR A 733 46.86 30.94 27.30
C THR A 733 46.70 32.43 27.01
N VAL A 734 45.85 33.09 27.81
CA VAL A 734 45.64 34.53 27.74
C VAL A 734 46.73 35.24 28.56
N VAL A 735 47.55 36.03 27.88
CA VAL A 735 48.69 36.72 28.49
C VAL A 735 48.29 38.03 29.17
N ARG A 736 49.18 38.57 30.01
CA ARG A 736 48.98 39.88 30.62
C ARG A 736 49.23 40.96 29.58
N PRO A 737 48.33 41.95 29.41
CA PRO A 737 48.45 42.94 28.36
C PRO A 737 49.75 43.73 28.49
N THR A 738 50.51 43.78 27.39
CA THR A 738 51.79 44.50 27.35
C THR A 738 51.52 46.02 27.35
N PRO A 739 52.07 46.80 28.30
CA PRO A 739 51.81 48.24 28.37
C PRO A 739 52.43 48.98 27.18
N VAL A 740 51.58 49.43 26.25
CA VAL A 740 51.96 50.28 25.11
C VAL A 740 52.43 51.65 25.63
N PRO A 741 53.58 52.18 25.17
CA PRO A 741 54.08 53.48 25.62
C PRO A 741 53.18 54.64 25.16
N THR A 742 52.70 55.41 26.14
CA THR A 742 51.81 56.57 25.96
C THR A 742 52.50 57.73 25.22
N PRO A 743 51.93 58.27 24.12
CA PRO A 743 52.34 59.55 23.56
C PRO A 743 51.83 60.75 24.40
N GLU A 744 52.67 61.78 24.53
CA GLU A 744 52.46 62.97 25.34
C GLU A 744 51.45 63.97 24.70
N PRO A 745 50.65 64.75 25.47
CA PRO A 745 49.44 65.40 24.94
C PRO A 745 49.66 66.76 24.26
N THR A 746 48.66 67.21 23.49
CA THR A 746 48.50 68.57 22.94
C THR A 746 47.00 68.93 22.95
N PRO A 747 46.60 70.20 23.24
CA PRO A 747 45.34 70.42 23.96
C PRO A 747 44.09 70.78 23.11
N GLU A 748 42.97 70.22 23.54
CA GLU A 748 41.67 70.88 23.86
C GLU A 748 41.03 71.91 22.90
N VAL A 749 39.81 71.60 22.45
CA VAL A 749 38.68 72.56 22.34
C VAL A 749 37.39 71.91 22.86
N THR A 750 36.57 72.69 23.55
CA THR A 750 35.51 72.29 24.50
C THR A 750 34.07 72.34 23.94
N ALA A 751 33.23 71.37 24.34
CA ALA A 751 31.76 71.43 24.57
C ALA A 751 31.31 70.01 25.02
N THR A 752 30.81 69.67 26.23
CA THR A 752 29.79 70.28 27.12
C THR A 752 28.46 70.51 26.38
N VAL A 753 27.28 70.01 26.78
CA VAL A 753 26.69 69.58 28.07
C VAL A 753 25.81 68.33 27.76
N GLU A 754 25.35 67.41 28.64
CA GLU A 754 25.11 67.34 30.09
C GLU A 754 25.21 65.87 30.59
N MET A 755 24.76 65.56 31.82
CA MET A 755 24.53 64.20 32.36
C MET A 755 23.31 64.20 33.31
N THR A 756 22.93 62.99 33.76
CA THR A 756 22.42 62.59 35.10
C THR A 756 20.90 62.54 35.36
N PRO A 757 20.42 61.79 36.39
CA PRO A 757 20.76 60.39 36.78
C PRO A 757 19.57 59.58 37.41
N THR A 758 19.83 58.36 37.95
CA THR A 758 19.17 57.72 39.15
C THR A 758 17.63 57.52 39.15
N GLY A 759 16.98 56.44 39.63
CA GLY A 759 17.26 55.21 40.40
C GLY A 759 15.88 54.56 40.73
N GLU A 760 15.65 53.59 41.62
CA GLU A 760 16.47 52.74 42.50
C GLU A 760 15.62 51.50 42.91
N MET A 761 16.16 50.50 43.63
CA MET A 761 15.49 49.24 44.00
C MET A 761 14.20 49.40 44.85
N THR A 762 13.26 48.43 44.75
CA THR A 762 12.69 47.80 45.96
C THR A 762 12.20 46.36 45.72
N ALA A 763 12.55 45.43 46.61
CA ALA A 763 12.03 44.06 46.63
C ALA A 763 10.96 43.89 47.73
N THR A 764 10.04 42.95 47.59
CA THR A 764 9.22 42.40 48.70
C THR A 764 8.80 40.97 48.37
N VAL A 765 8.67 40.12 49.40
CA VAL A 765 8.67 38.65 49.30
C VAL A 765 7.30 38.04 49.66
N ALA A 766 6.90 37.05 48.84
CA ALA A 766 6.00 35.91 49.09
C ALA A 766 4.56 36.10 49.64
N ALA A 767 3.63 35.45 48.96
CA ALA A 767 2.60 34.62 49.60
C ALA A 767 2.34 33.37 48.74
N THR A 768 2.32 32.19 49.38
CA THR A 768 2.01 30.90 48.75
C THR A 768 0.51 30.80 48.40
N GLY A 769 0.19 30.41 47.17
CA GLY A 769 -1.18 30.13 46.72
C GLY A 769 -1.22 28.84 45.88
N GLU A 770 -2.06 27.92 46.30
CA GLU A 770 -2.36 26.63 45.67
C GLU A 770 -3.19 26.85 44.40
N LEU A 771 -2.75 26.36 43.23
CA LEU A 771 -3.49 26.50 41.97
C LEU A 771 -3.52 25.21 41.15
N THR A 772 -4.73 24.88 40.70
CA THR A 772 -5.08 23.85 39.72
C THR A 772 -4.51 24.19 38.35
N SER A 773 -3.98 23.20 37.62
CA SER A 773 -3.52 23.39 36.24
C SER A 773 -4.69 23.73 35.30
N THR A 774 -4.73 24.96 34.81
CA THR A 774 -5.62 25.43 33.74
C THR A 774 -4.97 25.16 32.38
N HIS A 775 -5.72 24.59 31.42
CA HIS A 775 -5.19 24.25 30.10
C HIS A 775 -5.50 25.36 29.09
N LEU A 776 -4.51 26.22 28.83
CA LEU A 776 -4.55 27.23 27.78
C LEU A 776 -4.28 26.57 26.42
N ASP A 777 -5.19 26.76 25.47
CA ASP A 777 -5.04 26.25 24.10
C ASP A 777 -5.69 27.17 23.08
N ALA A 778 -5.21 27.13 21.85
CA ALA A 778 -5.66 27.96 20.75
C ALA A 778 -5.63 27.19 19.41
N SER A 779 -6.75 27.18 18.69
CA SER A 779 -6.88 26.52 17.39
C SER A 779 -7.09 27.54 16.26
N TYR A 780 -6.36 27.38 15.15
CA TYR A 780 -6.62 28.09 13.89
C TYR A 780 -8.05 27.84 13.41
N VAL A 781 -8.69 28.87 12.86
CA VAL A 781 -10.04 28.77 12.28
C VAL A 781 -10.02 29.09 10.79
N ALA A 782 -9.35 30.18 10.39
CA ALA A 782 -9.23 30.61 8.99
C ALA A 782 -8.17 31.70 8.83
N ASP A 783 -7.60 31.80 7.63
CA ASP A 783 -6.98 33.04 7.16
C ASP A 783 -8.08 34.03 6.77
N VAL A 784 -8.01 35.24 7.32
CA VAL A 784 -8.93 36.34 7.04
C VAL A 784 -8.35 37.26 5.96
N THR A 785 -7.03 37.45 5.95
CA THR A 785 -6.29 38.13 4.88
C THR A 785 -5.01 37.37 4.55
N ILE A 786 -4.53 37.46 3.30
CA ILE A 786 -3.32 36.79 2.78
C ILE A 786 -3.37 35.26 2.96
N PRO A 787 -4.08 34.54 2.08
CA PRO A 787 -4.01 33.09 2.00
C PRO A 787 -2.58 32.61 1.72
N ASP A 788 -2.27 31.39 2.14
CA ASP A 788 -0.92 30.85 1.96
C ASP A 788 -0.57 30.61 0.47
N ASN A 789 0.67 30.97 0.12
CA ASN A 789 1.23 31.13 -1.23
C ASN A 789 0.67 32.35 -2.02
N THR A 790 0.25 33.42 -1.34
CA THR A 790 -0.06 34.70 -2.01
C THR A 790 1.19 35.27 -2.70
N GLN A 791 1.11 35.58 -3.99
CA GLN A 791 2.16 36.33 -4.70
C GLN A 791 2.13 37.79 -4.26
N LEU A 792 3.30 38.31 -3.86
CA LEU A 792 3.52 39.71 -3.51
C LEU A 792 4.75 40.23 -4.24
N GLU A 793 4.72 41.52 -4.61
CA GLU A 793 5.93 42.21 -5.08
C GLU A 793 7.01 42.20 -3.99
N ASN A 794 8.28 42.17 -4.39
CA ASN A 794 9.39 42.38 -3.46
C ASN A 794 9.19 43.69 -2.70
N GLU A 795 9.50 43.68 -1.40
CA GLU A 795 9.28 44.82 -0.50
C GLU A 795 7.83 45.29 -0.30
N ALA A 796 6.81 44.58 -0.78
CA ALA A 796 5.40 44.96 -0.57
C ALA A 796 5.00 44.85 0.92
N GLU A 797 4.41 45.92 1.47
CA GLU A 797 3.79 45.91 2.79
C GLU A 797 2.39 45.25 2.72
N PHE A 798 2.10 44.35 3.66
CA PHE A 798 0.84 43.61 3.74
C PHE A 798 0.41 43.36 5.19
N VAL A 799 -0.87 43.06 5.40
CA VAL A 799 -1.41 42.69 6.71
C VAL A 799 -1.94 41.27 6.64
N LYS A 800 -1.31 40.34 7.37
CA LYS A 800 -1.80 38.98 7.56
C LYS A 800 -2.75 38.98 8.75
N THR A 801 -3.92 38.36 8.61
CA THR A 801 -4.92 38.28 9.68
C THR A 801 -5.39 36.85 9.80
N TRP A 802 -5.27 36.27 10.99
CA TRP A 802 -5.81 34.95 11.31
C TRP A 802 -7.04 35.07 12.19
N ARG A 803 -8.05 34.23 11.96
CA ARG A 803 -9.09 33.95 12.94
C ARG A 803 -8.66 32.76 13.78
N VAL A 804 -8.67 32.93 15.10
CA VAL A 804 -8.20 31.94 16.08
C VAL A 804 -9.28 31.75 17.13
N ARG A 805 -9.42 30.53 17.65
CA ARG A 805 -10.38 30.17 18.70
C ARG A 805 -9.65 29.79 19.97
N ASN A 806 -10.17 30.18 21.14
CA ASN A 806 -9.76 29.56 22.40
C ASN A 806 -10.34 28.14 22.47
N SER A 807 -9.48 27.13 22.35
CA SER A 807 -9.81 25.71 22.44
C SER A 807 -9.51 25.11 23.81
N GLY A 808 -8.95 25.91 24.73
CA GLY A 808 -8.66 25.53 26.11
C GLY A 808 -9.89 25.46 27.02
N ASP A 809 -9.66 25.08 28.28
CA ASP A 809 -10.70 25.04 29.33
C ASP A 809 -10.72 26.30 30.21
N ALA A 810 -9.78 27.23 29.99
CA ALA A 810 -9.65 28.49 30.70
C ALA A 810 -9.55 29.69 29.74
N ALA A 811 -10.00 30.87 30.19
CA ALA A 811 -9.85 32.11 29.44
C ALA A 811 -8.36 32.47 29.29
N TRP A 812 -7.98 32.96 28.12
CA TRP A 812 -6.60 33.40 27.89
C TRP A 812 -6.25 34.59 28.81
N PRO A 813 -5.02 34.66 29.36
CA PRO A 813 -4.57 35.80 30.16
C PRO A 813 -4.60 37.14 29.41
N GLN A 814 -4.65 38.25 30.15
CA GLN A 814 -4.75 39.60 29.58
C GLN A 814 -3.45 40.05 28.87
N ASP A 815 -2.33 39.43 29.23
CA ASP A 815 -0.99 39.56 28.65
C ASP A 815 -0.75 38.65 27.42
N THR A 816 -1.77 37.91 26.96
CA THR A 816 -1.63 37.04 25.79
C THR A 816 -1.23 37.83 24.54
N VAL A 817 -0.16 37.38 23.89
CA VAL A 817 0.33 37.90 22.60
C VAL A 817 0.37 36.79 21.55
N LEU A 818 0.31 37.17 20.28
CA LEU A 818 0.75 36.33 19.17
C LEU A 818 2.21 36.66 18.89
N ALA A 819 3.12 35.71 19.13
CA ALA A 819 4.56 35.91 18.96
C ALA A 819 5.09 35.16 17.75
N PHE A 820 6.11 35.73 17.11
CA PHE A 820 6.87 35.08 16.05
C PHE A 820 7.65 33.88 16.62
N SER A 821 7.71 32.78 15.88
CA SER A 821 8.24 31.49 16.34
C SER A 821 9.40 30.95 15.49
N SER A 822 9.29 30.99 14.15
CA SER A 822 10.33 30.46 13.24
C SER A 822 10.17 30.97 11.81
N ASP A 823 11.20 30.69 11.00
CA ASP A 823 11.31 30.99 9.57
C ASP A 823 11.49 32.50 9.26
N ALA A 824 10.74 33.06 8.32
CA ALA A 824 10.87 34.44 7.88
C ALA A 824 9.89 35.35 8.64
N GLN A 825 10.43 36.22 9.50
CA GLN A 825 9.65 37.24 10.23
C GLN A 825 9.05 38.31 9.32
N MET A 826 9.55 38.46 8.08
CA MET A 826 9.00 39.37 7.06
C MET A 826 8.78 40.81 7.58
N GLY A 827 9.76 41.36 8.29
CA GLY A 827 9.72 42.73 8.82
C GLY A 827 8.66 43.01 9.91
N ALA A 828 7.95 41.97 10.38
CA ALA A 828 6.96 42.06 11.44
C ALA A 828 7.62 42.27 12.83
N PRO A 829 6.88 42.78 13.84
CA PRO A 829 7.35 42.81 15.23
C PRO A 829 7.58 41.40 15.80
N GLU A 830 8.30 41.27 16.92
CA GLU A 830 8.47 39.96 17.59
C GLU A 830 7.16 39.41 18.19
N SER A 831 6.20 40.29 18.52
CA SER A 831 4.86 39.90 18.95
C SER A 831 3.83 41.02 18.77
N VAL A 832 2.55 40.66 18.82
CA VAL A 832 1.38 41.56 18.77
C VAL A 832 0.41 41.21 19.89
N GLU A 833 -0.13 42.22 20.60
CA GLU A 833 -1.12 42.04 21.67
C GLU A 833 -2.42 41.42 21.16
N VAL A 834 -2.91 40.40 21.86
CA VAL A 834 -4.20 39.74 21.60
C VAL A 834 -5.17 39.94 22.76
N GLY A 835 -4.68 39.80 24.00
CA GLY A 835 -5.47 39.92 25.21
C GLY A 835 -6.39 38.73 25.49
N ALA A 836 -7.29 38.92 26.47
CA ALA A 836 -8.12 37.84 27.00
C ALA A 836 -9.26 37.42 26.06
N VAL A 837 -9.43 36.11 25.88
CA VAL A 837 -10.51 35.47 25.10
C VAL A 837 -11.08 34.29 25.90
N GLU A 838 -12.42 34.24 26.03
CA GLU A 838 -13.13 33.20 26.79
C GLU A 838 -13.11 31.83 26.08
N PRO A 839 -13.19 30.70 26.80
CA PRO A 839 -13.23 29.36 26.20
C PRO A 839 -14.32 29.20 25.15
N GLY A 840 -13.93 28.76 23.96
CA GLY A 840 -14.82 28.53 22.83
C GLY A 840 -15.13 29.76 21.95
N ASP A 841 -14.75 30.97 22.36
CA ASP A 841 -14.88 32.20 21.55
C ASP A 841 -13.73 32.34 20.53
N THR A 842 -13.92 33.22 19.55
CA THR A 842 -12.96 33.49 18.46
C THR A 842 -12.53 34.96 18.41
N VAL A 843 -11.25 35.19 18.12
CA VAL A 843 -10.65 36.50 17.87
C VAL A 843 -10.01 36.56 16.48
N GLU A 844 -9.89 37.75 15.91
CA GLU A 844 -9.09 38.01 14.71
C GLU A 844 -7.84 38.77 15.11
N VAL A 845 -6.67 38.25 14.72
CA VAL A 845 -5.35 38.82 15.07
C VAL A 845 -4.65 39.21 13.78
N SER A 846 -4.34 40.50 13.64
CA SER A 846 -3.66 41.08 12.49
C SER A 846 -2.21 41.41 12.81
N VAL A 847 -1.30 41.11 11.88
CA VAL A 847 0.12 41.44 11.95
C VAL A 847 0.52 42.15 10.66
N GLU A 848 1.14 43.33 10.80
CA GLU A 848 1.75 44.07 9.69
C GLU A 848 3.09 43.44 9.31
N MET A 849 3.30 43.21 8.02
CA MET A 849 4.45 42.51 7.47
C MET A 849 4.91 43.18 6.17
N LYS A 850 6.11 42.82 5.71
CA LYS A 850 6.71 43.28 4.46
C LYS A 850 7.39 42.11 3.75
N ALA A 851 7.00 41.89 2.49
CA ALA A 851 7.60 40.86 1.66
C ALA A 851 9.12 41.10 1.51
N PRO A 852 9.96 40.05 1.56
CA PRO A 852 11.42 40.23 1.42
C PRO A 852 11.83 40.84 0.08
N ALA A 853 13.07 41.33 0.02
CA ALA A 853 13.62 41.99 -1.16
C ALA A 853 14.11 41.01 -2.25
N GLU A 854 14.48 39.78 -1.86
CA GLU A 854 14.90 38.73 -2.78
C GLU A 854 13.69 37.87 -3.21
N PRO A 855 13.51 37.58 -4.51
CA PRO A 855 12.44 36.68 -4.97
C PRO A 855 12.58 35.28 -4.34
N GLY A 856 11.48 34.73 -3.82
CA GLY A 856 11.49 33.45 -3.14
C GLY A 856 10.15 33.12 -2.47
N ARG A 857 9.99 31.87 -2.05
CA ARG A 857 8.89 31.45 -1.19
C ARG A 857 9.30 31.69 0.26
N TYR A 858 8.47 32.38 1.03
CA TYR A 858 8.74 32.71 2.42
C TYR A 858 7.59 32.25 3.31
N THR A 859 7.93 31.50 4.36
CA THR A 859 7.01 31.09 5.41
C THR A 859 7.34 31.91 6.66
N GLY A 860 6.33 32.40 7.39
CA GLY A 860 6.49 32.96 8.72
C GLY A 860 5.59 32.22 9.70
N VAL A 861 6.15 31.73 10.80
CA VAL A 861 5.42 30.92 11.78
C VAL A 861 5.21 31.71 13.07
N TRP A 862 3.97 31.68 13.56
CA TRP A 862 3.49 32.45 14.70
C TRP A 862 2.76 31.54 15.69
N ARG A 863 2.79 31.86 16.98
CA ARG A 863 2.13 31.05 18.02
C ARG A 863 1.71 31.92 19.21
N MET A 864 0.62 31.54 19.87
CA MET A 864 0.14 32.26 21.06
C MET A 864 1.13 32.08 22.22
N LYS A 865 1.35 33.13 23.00
CA LYS A 865 2.34 33.17 24.07
C LYS A 865 1.86 33.99 25.27
N THR A 866 2.24 33.54 26.46
CA THR A 866 2.18 34.28 27.75
C THR A 866 3.61 34.65 28.21
N GLU A 867 3.79 35.32 29.35
CA GLU A 867 5.14 35.70 29.85
C GLU A 867 6.15 34.52 29.82
N ASP A 868 5.73 33.32 30.21
CA ASP A 868 6.62 32.16 30.39
C ASP A 868 6.55 31.08 29.28
N GLU A 869 5.44 30.92 28.55
CA GLU A 869 5.23 29.75 27.67
C GLU A 869 4.40 30.03 26.39
N PHE A 870 4.74 29.30 25.31
CA PHE A 870 3.95 29.23 24.06
C PHE A 870 2.87 28.14 24.12
N PHE A 871 1.64 28.48 23.73
CA PHE A 871 0.50 27.56 23.73
C PHE A 871 -0.27 27.58 22.39
N GLY A 872 -1.19 26.63 22.20
CA GLY A 872 -1.97 26.53 20.96
C GLY A 872 -1.22 25.98 19.75
N THR A 873 -1.90 25.94 18.61
CA THR A 873 -1.32 25.57 17.32
C THR A 873 -0.38 26.64 16.77
N LYS A 874 0.58 26.23 15.93
CA LYS A 874 1.31 27.14 15.04
C LYS A 874 0.33 27.72 14.01
N LEU A 875 0.47 29.02 13.72
CA LEU A 875 -0.22 29.76 12.66
C LEU A 875 0.81 30.12 11.59
N THR A 876 0.51 29.84 10.32
CA THR A 876 1.43 30.10 9.20
C THR A 876 1.00 31.31 8.37
N VAL A 877 1.98 31.98 7.79
CA VAL A 877 1.81 32.79 6.59
C VAL A 877 2.83 32.35 5.57
N VAL A 878 2.36 31.93 4.40
CA VAL A 878 3.24 31.63 3.26
C VAL A 878 2.99 32.65 2.16
N ILE A 879 4.05 33.27 1.64
CA ILE A 879 3.98 34.15 0.48
C ILE A 879 5.00 33.72 -0.58
N GLN A 880 4.76 34.13 -1.82
CA GLN A 880 5.75 34.11 -2.88
C GLN A 880 6.15 35.57 -3.14
N ALA A 881 7.34 35.97 -2.68
CA ALA A 881 7.90 37.27 -3.05
C ALA A 881 8.58 37.15 -4.43
N GLY A 882 8.47 38.20 -5.23
CA GLY A 882 9.15 38.34 -6.52
C GLY A 882 8.47 39.43 -7.33
N GLU A 883 9.14 39.95 -8.37
CA GLU A 883 8.42 40.68 -9.42
C GLU A 883 7.27 39.78 -9.90
N THR A 884 6.03 40.25 -9.81
CA THR A 884 4.95 39.61 -10.57
C THR A 884 5.35 39.78 -12.02
N ALA A 885 5.74 38.68 -12.68
CA ALA A 885 5.97 38.69 -14.12
C ALA A 885 4.71 39.25 -14.77
N GLU A 886 4.77 40.50 -15.24
CA GLU A 886 3.59 41.28 -15.63
C GLU A 886 2.91 40.51 -16.76
N ALA A 887 1.88 39.74 -16.41
CA ALA A 887 1.19 38.90 -17.36
C ALA A 887 0.68 39.85 -18.44
N PRO A 888 1.07 39.67 -19.72
CA PRO A 888 0.70 40.60 -20.76
C PRO A 888 -0.82 40.74 -20.71
N PRO A 889 -1.34 41.99 -20.59
CA PRO A 889 -2.70 42.24 -20.11
C PRO A 889 -3.64 41.32 -20.88
N PRO A 890 -4.39 40.45 -20.17
CA PRO A 890 -4.92 39.23 -20.76
C PRO A 890 -5.64 39.62 -22.03
N VAL A 891 -5.21 39.05 -23.16
CA VAL A 891 -5.92 39.24 -24.42
C VAL A 891 -7.30 38.68 -24.16
N ILE A 892 -8.26 39.57 -23.92
CA ILE A 892 -9.68 39.25 -23.79
C ILE A 892 -10.12 38.84 -25.18
N GLY A 893 -9.75 37.62 -25.55
CA GLY A 893 -10.30 36.92 -26.68
C GLY A 893 -11.81 36.90 -26.51
N PRO A 894 -12.58 37.18 -27.57
CA PRO A 894 -14.02 37.07 -27.47
C PRO A 894 -14.36 35.63 -27.09
N VAL A 895 -14.91 35.45 -25.89
CA VAL A 895 -15.50 34.18 -25.43
C VAL A 895 -16.34 33.63 -26.58
N SER A 896 -16.14 32.37 -26.97
CA SER A 896 -16.84 31.77 -28.10
C SER A 896 -18.34 31.65 -27.78
N ALA A 897 -19.06 32.71 -28.13
CA ALA A 897 -20.49 32.90 -27.91
C ALA A 897 -21.28 32.00 -28.85
N GLY A 898 -21.27 30.71 -28.54
CA GLY A 898 -21.98 29.66 -29.26
C GLY A 898 -23.36 29.34 -28.67
N PRO A 899 -24.24 28.72 -29.46
CA PRO A 899 -25.37 27.97 -28.93
C PRO A 899 -24.88 26.77 -28.11
N PHE A 900 -25.79 26.10 -27.42
CA PHE A 900 -25.50 24.85 -26.73
C PHE A 900 -25.03 23.75 -27.71
N GLU A 901 -23.99 23.02 -27.31
CA GLU A 901 -23.44 21.86 -28.02
C GLU A 901 -23.35 20.63 -27.11
N LEU A 902 -23.22 19.46 -27.72
CA LEU A 902 -23.19 18.16 -27.04
C LEU A 902 -21.98 17.35 -27.52
N GLY A 903 -21.42 16.54 -26.65
CA GLY A 903 -20.40 15.54 -26.93
C GLY A 903 -20.53 14.30 -26.06
N GLY A 904 -19.54 13.42 -26.18
CA GLY A 904 -19.41 12.23 -25.33
C GLY A 904 -17.94 11.92 -25.03
N HIS A 905 -17.71 11.36 -23.85
CA HIS A 905 -16.42 10.77 -23.48
C HIS A 905 -16.28 9.43 -24.20
N VAL A 906 -15.15 9.23 -24.88
CA VAL A 906 -14.83 8.00 -25.63
C VAL A 906 -13.50 7.46 -25.14
N ARG A 907 -13.45 6.17 -24.80
CA ARG A 907 -12.25 5.45 -24.37
C ARG A 907 -11.53 4.80 -25.55
N ASP A 908 -12.27 4.14 -26.45
CA ASP A 908 -11.70 3.57 -27.66
C ASP A 908 -11.38 4.70 -28.65
N THR A 909 -10.08 4.96 -28.82
CA THR A 909 -9.55 6.01 -29.71
C THR A 909 -9.87 5.74 -31.18
N GLY A 910 -10.30 4.53 -31.54
CA GLY A 910 -10.88 4.18 -32.84
C GLY A 910 -12.29 4.75 -33.05
N MET A 911 -12.97 5.20 -31.98
CA MET A 911 -14.31 5.79 -31.93
C MET A 911 -15.40 4.94 -32.63
N PRO A 912 -15.61 3.67 -32.21
CA PRO A 912 -16.48 2.71 -32.88
C PRO A 912 -17.95 3.13 -32.94
N TYR A 913 -18.40 4.00 -32.03
CA TYR A 913 -19.79 4.46 -31.93
C TYR A 913 -20.04 5.87 -32.49
N ALA A 914 -19.10 6.42 -33.27
CA ALA A 914 -19.21 7.77 -33.83
C ALA A 914 -20.55 8.03 -34.55
N ASP A 915 -21.05 7.07 -35.34
CA ASP A 915 -22.36 7.21 -36.03
C ASP A 915 -23.54 7.39 -35.06
N LYS A 916 -23.51 6.75 -33.88
CA LYS A 916 -24.54 6.90 -32.84
C LYS A 916 -24.43 8.23 -32.11
N MET A 917 -23.20 8.69 -31.89
CA MET A 917 -22.91 10.02 -31.33
C MET A 917 -23.43 11.12 -32.26
N HIS A 918 -23.07 11.07 -33.55
CA HIS A 918 -23.57 12.00 -34.58
C HIS A 918 -25.09 11.95 -34.70
N TYR A 919 -25.69 10.76 -34.64
CA TYR A 919 -27.16 10.60 -34.60
C TYR A 919 -27.78 11.32 -33.39
N ALA A 920 -27.21 11.17 -32.19
CA ALA A 920 -27.64 11.88 -30.97
C ALA A 920 -27.40 13.41 -31.00
N GLY A 921 -26.81 13.94 -32.07
CA GLY A 921 -26.45 15.36 -32.20
C GLY A 921 -25.11 15.72 -31.54
N MET A 922 -24.36 14.74 -31.04
CA MET A 922 -23.04 14.94 -30.46
C MET A 922 -22.04 15.32 -31.55
N ASN A 923 -21.41 16.47 -31.38
CA ASN A 923 -20.45 17.04 -32.33
C ASN A 923 -19.04 17.19 -31.73
N TRP A 924 -18.94 16.98 -30.42
CA TRP A 924 -17.70 16.93 -29.64
C TRP A 924 -17.36 15.49 -29.26
N ALA A 925 -16.07 15.15 -29.27
CA ALA A 925 -15.52 14.00 -28.55
C ALA A 925 -14.63 14.48 -27.41
N LYS A 926 -14.69 13.85 -26.23
CA LYS A 926 -13.72 13.99 -25.13
C LYS A 926 -12.81 12.77 -25.10
N VAL A 927 -11.53 13.00 -24.83
CA VAL A 927 -10.57 11.99 -24.33
C VAL A 927 -9.76 12.59 -23.18
N GLN A 928 -9.33 11.77 -22.21
CA GLN A 928 -8.33 12.15 -21.21
C GLN A 928 -6.92 11.90 -21.76
N VAL A 929 -5.96 12.77 -21.41
CA VAL A 929 -4.54 12.62 -21.75
C VAL A 929 -3.67 12.94 -20.54
N GLN A 930 -2.63 12.14 -20.32
CA GLN A 930 -1.73 12.27 -19.16
C GLN A 930 -0.55 13.20 -19.45
N TYR A 931 -0.01 13.85 -18.43
CA TYR A 931 1.12 14.78 -18.55
C TYR A 931 2.28 14.17 -19.35
N GLY A 932 2.79 14.93 -20.33
CA GLY A 932 3.86 14.50 -21.25
C GLY A 932 3.38 13.70 -22.47
N GLN A 933 2.13 13.26 -22.53
CA GLN A 933 1.58 12.52 -23.68
C GLN A 933 1.41 13.44 -24.92
N ASP A 934 1.69 12.91 -26.12
CA ASP A 934 1.29 13.52 -27.38
C ASP A 934 -0.15 13.11 -27.76
N ALA A 935 -1.01 14.10 -28.01
CA ALA A 935 -2.39 13.91 -28.43
C ALA A 935 -2.62 14.12 -29.94
N SER A 936 -1.60 14.43 -30.73
CA SER A 936 -1.71 14.77 -32.17
C SER A 936 -2.48 13.72 -32.98
N GLY A 937 -2.21 12.43 -32.74
CA GLY A 937 -2.91 11.32 -33.36
C GLY A 937 -4.38 11.19 -32.94
N LEU A 938 -4.71 11.52 -31.68
CA LEU A 938 -6.07 11.47 -31.14
C LEU A 938 -6.95 12.59 -31.73
N ILE A 939 -6.40 13.80 -31.82
CA ILE A 939 -7.03 14.96 -32.47
C ILE A 939 -7.33 14.62 -33.93
N ALA A 940 -6.34 14.11 -34.67
CA ALA A 940 -6.50 13.71 -36.05
C ALA A 940 -7.53 12.59 -36.24
N ALA A 941 -7.57 11.60 -35.34
CA ALA A 941 -8.56 10.52 -35.36
C ALA A 941 -9.99 11.05 -35.16
N ALA A 942 -10.20 11.95 -34.19
CA ALA A 942 -11.51 12.55 -33.93
C ALA A 942 -12.05 13.32 -35.13
N HIS A 943 -11.23 14.19 -35.73
CA HIS A 943 -11.62 14.96 -36.92
C HIS A 943 -11.83 14.03 -38.13
N ALA A 944 -11.03 12.96 -38.30
CA ALA A 944 -11.22 11.95 -39.35
C ALA A 944 -12.52 11.14 -39.18
N ARG A 945 -13.01 10.99 -37.94
CA ARG A 945 -14.33 10.41 -37.60
C ARG A 945 -15.49 11.42 -37.69
N GLY A 946 -15.23 12.62 -38.20
CA GLY A 946 -16.25 13.63 -38.49
C GLY A 946 -16.69 14.46 -37.29
N PHE A 947 -16.06 14.32 -36.12
CA PHE A 947 -16.30 15.24 -35.00
C PHE A 947 -15.82 16.63 -35.38
N LYS A 948 -16.69 17.63 -35.16
CA LYS A 948 -16.38 19.04 -35.49
C LYS A 948 -15.40 19.65 -34.48
N LYS A 949 -15.28 19.03 -33.29
CA LYS A 949 -14.53 19.51 -32.15
C LYS A 949 -14.00 18.35 -31.28
N ILE A 950 -12.79 18.49 -30.75
CA ILE A 950 -12.24 17.60 -29.70
C ILE A 950 -11.90 18.37 -28.42
N GLN A 951 -12.33 17.83 -27.28
CA GLN A 951 -11.92 18.27 -25.95
C GLN A 951 -10.90 17.28 -25.38
N LEU A 952 -9.76 17.80 -24.91
CA LEU A 952 -8.80 17.03 -24.13
C LEU A 952 -9.00 17.39 -22.65
N SER A 953 -9.06 16.42 -21.76
CA SER A 953 -8.82 16.65 -20.34
C SER A 953 -7.34 16.37 -20.08
N ALA A 954 -6.58 17.39 -19.72
CA ALA A 954 -5.17 17.28 -19.45
C ALA A 954 -4.99 16.96 -17.96
N LEU A 955 -4.48 15.76 -17.66
CA LEU A 955 -4.27 15.26 -16.30
C LEU A 955 -2.78 15.37 -15.94
N GLY A 956 -2.50 15.64 -14.66
CA GLY A 956 -1.17 15.51 -14.06
C GLY A 956 -1.25 14.61 -12.83
N SER A 957 -0.11 14.18 -12.30
CA SER A 957 -0.08 13.38 -11.07
C SER A 957 -0.21 14.29 -9.83
N PRO A 958 -0.82 13.81 -8.72
CA PRO A 958 -1.07 14.64 -7.53
C PRO A 958 0.21 15.26 -6.95
N GLY A 959 1.27 14.47 -6.85
CA GLY A 959 2.58 14.89 -6.35
C GLY A 959 3.39 15.80 -7.29
N MET A 960 2.90 16.10 -8.49
CA MET A 960 3.56 17.06 -9.39
C MET A 960 3.52 18.49 -8.84
N VAL A 961 2.49 18.82 -8.05
CA VAL A 961 2.22 20.19 -7.58
C VAL A 961 3.19 20.69 -6.50
N THR A 962 4.05 19.81 -5.99
CA THR A 962 5.10 20.14 -5.02
C THR A 962 6.44 20.48 -5.69
N GLN A 963 6.56 20.23 -7.00
CA GLN A 963 7.81 20.37 -7.75
C GLN A 963 8.04 21.83 -8.17
N GLY A 964 9.25 22.34 -7.96
CA GLY A 964 9.60 23.72 -8.33
C GLY A 964 9.45 23.97 -9.84
N GLY A 965 8.55 24.89 -10.22
CA GLY A 965 8.32 25.29 -11.61
C GLY A 965 7.27 24.49 -12.38
N PHE A 966 6.59 23.53 -11.72
CA PHE A 966 5.66 22.61 -12.39
C PHE A 966 4.56 23.30 -13.22
N GLU A 967 4.07 24.48 -12.78
CA GLU A 967 3.01 25.18 -13.52
C GLU A 967 3.51 25.71 -14.87
N GLN A 968 4.80 25.99 -14.98
CA GLN A 968 5.39 26.43 -16.24
C GLN A 968 5.56 25.27 -17.21
N ASP A 969 6.03 24.12 -16.73
CA ASP A 969 6.22 22.92 -17.56
C ASP A 969 4.89 22.32 -18.00
N TYR A 970 3.91 22.28 -17.09
CA TYR A 970 2.53 21.94 -17.42
C TYR A 970 1.93 22.90 -18.45
N ALA A 971 2.09 24.23 -18.27
CA ALA A 971 1.62 25.23 -19.24
C ALA A 971 2.29 25.07 -20.62
N ASN A 972 3.58 24.73 -20.66
CA ASN A 972 4.31 24.46 -21.89
C ASN A 972 3.75 23.21 -22.62
N TRP A 973 3.44 22.14 -21.87
CA TRP A 973 2.86 20.91 -22.44
C TRP A 973 1.46 21.15 -23.01
N VAL A 974 0.55 21.79 -22.26
CA VAL A 974 -0.82 22.06 -22.78
C VAL A 974 -0.83 23.07 -23.93
N ALA A 975 0.15 23.97 -24.01
CA ALA A 975 0.37 24.79 -25.21
C ALA A 975 0.78 23.95 -26.43
N GLY A 976 1.54 22.86 -26.23
CA GLY A 976 1.80 21.84 -27.25
C GLY A 976 0.52 21.15 -27.74
N LEU A 977 -0.38 20.76 -26.82
CA LEU A 977 -1.69 20.19 -27.17
C LEU A 977 -2.55 21.18 -27.98
N ALA A 978 -2.53 22.46 -27.62
CA ALA A 978 -3.24 23.52 -28.34
C ALA A 978 -2.66 23.75 -29.76
N ALA A 979 -1.32 23.71 -29.89
CA ALA A 979 -0.63 23.79 -31.17
C ALA A 979 -0.88 22.55 -32.06
N ALA A 980 -1.08 21.36 -31.47
CA ALA A 980 -1.46 20.14 -32.17
C ALA A 980 -2.91 20.16 -32.69
N GLY A 981 -3.71 21.16 -32.31
CA GLY A 981 -5.06 21.38 -32.85
C GLY A 981 -6.22 20.98 -31.94
N ALA A 982 -5.99 20.84 -30.63
CA ALA A 982 -7.07 20.65 -29.67
C ALA A 982 -8.08 21.83 -29.71
N ASP A 983 -9.37 21.54 -29.73
CA ASP A 983 -10.42 22.57 -29.80
C ASP A 983 -10.83 23.09 -28.41
N ALA A 984 -10.72 22.24 -27.39
CA ALA A 984 -10.78 22.63 -25.98
C ALA A 984 -9.81 21.81 -25.13
N ILE A 985 -9.28 22.41 -24.07
CA ILE A 985 -8.46 21.76 -23.06
C ILE A 985 -9.04 22.08 -21.68
N GLU A 986 -9.35 21.04 -20.91
CA GLU A 986 -9.61 21.14 -19.47
C GLU A 986 -8.29 21.04 -18.71
N ILE A 987 -8.06 21.99 -17.81
CA ILE A 987 -6.83 22.12 -17.03
C ILE A 987 -7.01 21.40 -15.70
N TRP A 988 -6.44 20.19 -15.60
CA TRP A 988 -6.53 19.29 -14.45
C TRP A 988 -7.90 18.63 -14.26
N ASN A 989 -7.92 17.49 -13.56
CA ASN A 989 -9.13 16.75 -13.20
C ASN A 989 -9.36 16.88 -11.68
N GLU A 990 -10.57 17.23 -11.24
CA GLU A 990 -10.96 17.26 -9.82
C GLU A 990 -9.92 17.86 -8.82
N PRO A 991 -9.32 19.05 -9.08
CA PRO A 991 -8.21 19.63 -8.31
C PRO A 991 -8.54 20.02 -6.85
N ASN A 992 -9.76 19.76 -6.39
CA ASN A 992 -10.25 20.02 -5.04
C ASN A 992 -10.17 18.80 -4.10
N ILE A 993 -9.63 17.66 -4.55
CA ILE A 993 -9.50 16.43 -3.75
C ILE A 993 -8.08 15.84 -3.77
N ASP A 994 -7.73 15.15 -2.69
CA ASP A 994 -6.38 14.62 -2.40
C ASP A 994 -5.90 13.55 -3.37
N ARG A 995 -6.80 12.72 -3.91
CA ARG A 995 -6.51 11.76 -4.99
C ARG A 995 -5.94 12.39 -6.26
N GLU A 996 -6.24 13.67 -6.51
CA GLU A 996 -5.94 14.33 -7.79
C GLU A 996 -4.96 15.52 -7.60
N TRP A 997 -4.83 16.04 -6.38
CA TRP A 997 -3.97 17.18 -6.06
C TRP A 997 -3.42 17.01 -4.64
N GLN A 998 -2.09 17.08 -4.47
CA GLN A 998 -1.42 16.73 -3.21
C GLN A 998 -2.07 17.35 -1.95
N ILE A 999 -2.35 16.51 -0.94
CA ILE A 999 -2.79 16.94 0.38
C ILE A 999 -1.81 17.96 1.00
N GLY A 1000 -2.32 19.04 1.57
CA GLY A 1000 -1.54 20.20 2.02
C GLY A 1000 -1.37 21.30 0.96
N TYR A 1001 -1.67 21.00 -0.32
CA TYR A 1001 -1.50 21.92 -1.44
C TYR A 1001 -2.81 22.25 -2.17
N ILE A 1002 -3.95 21.68 -1.75
CA ILE A 1002 -5.27 21.96 -2.33
C ILE A 1002 -5.68 23.39 -1.97
N SER A 1003 -5.56 24.28 -2.97
CA SER A 1003 -5.85 25.71 -2.81
C SER A 1003 -6.44 26.28 -4.10
N PRO A 1004 -7.61 26.96 -4.04
CA PRO A 1004 -8.17 27.67 -5.18
C PRO A 1004 -7.20 28.72 -5.77
N GLN A 1005 -6.35 29.34 -4.94
CA GLN A 1005 -5.35 30.30 -5.41
C GLN A 1005 -4.22 29.60 -6.18
N ALA A 1006 -3.67 28.51 -5.65
CA ALA A 1006 -2.61 27.74 -6.32
C ALA A 1006 -3.10 27.17 -7.65
N TYR A 1007 -4.30 26.60 -7.68
CA TYR A 1007 -4.93 26.14 -8.91
C TYR A 1007 -5.17 27.31 -9.91
N THR A 1008 -5.58 28.49 -9.43
CA THR A 1008 -5.77 29.66 -10.29
C THR A 1008 -4.45 30.11 -10.93
N ASN A 1009 -3.33 30.04 -10.22
CA ASN A 1009 -2.00 30.34 -10.77
C ASN A 1009 -1.64 29.41 -11.95
N LEU A 1010 -1.86 28.09 -11.79
CA LEU A 1010 -1.70 27.10 -12.85
C LEU A 1010 -2.62 27.40 -14.06
N LEU A 1011 -3.90 27.67 -13.79
CA LEU A 1011 -4.91 27.97 -14.80
C LEU A 1011 -4.54 29.23 -15.61
N CYS A 1012 -4.06 30.28 -14.96
CA CYS A 1012 -3.64 31.52 -15.63
C CYS A 1012 -2.38 31.37 -16.49
N LYS A 1013 -1.38 30.59 -16.03
CA LYS A 1013 -0.20 30.23 -16.82
C LYS A 1013 -0.59 29.40 -18.05
N SER A 1014 -1.39 28.35 -17.83
CA SER A 1014 -1.91 27.47 -18.88
C SER A 1014 -2.74 28.23 -19.92
N TYR A 1015 -3.66 29.10 -19.47
CA TYR A 1015 -4.47 29.93 -20.35
C TYR A 1015 -3.61 30.80 -21.26
N SER A 1016 -2.64 31.51 -20.69
CA SER A 1016 -1.75 32.40 -21.45
C SER A 1016 -0.94 31.63 -22.49
N ALA A 1017 -0.39 30.48 -22.12
CA ALA A 1017 0.39 29.62 -23.01
C ALA A 1017 -0.47 29.00 -24.14
N ILE A 1018 -1.67 28.50 -23.82
CA ILE A 1018 -2.65 27.98 -24.79
C ILE A 1018 -3.08 29.07 -25.78
N LYS A 1019 -3.44 30.27 -25.30
CA LYS A 1019 -3.87 31.36 -26.18
C LYS A 1019 -2.74 31.88 -27.07
N ALA A 1020 -1.48 31.82 -26.61
CA ALA A 1020 -0.32 32.15 -27.42
C ALA A 1020 -0.04 31.10 -28.51
N ALA A 1021 -0.19 29.81 -28.20
CA ALA A 1021 0.01 28.72 -29.15
C ALA A 1021 -1.14 28.62 -30.18
N ASN A 1022 -2.39 28.69 -29.72
CA ASN A 1022 -3.59 28.63 -30.54
C ASN A 1022 -4.76 29.35 -29.84
N ALA A 1023 -4.97 30.63 -30.17
CA ALA A 1023 -6.06 31.45 -29.63
C ALA A 1023 -7.47 30.89 -29.89
N GLY A 1024 -7.63 29.93 -30.81
CA GLY A 1024 -8.90 29.25 -31.09
C GLY A 1024 -9.25 28.13 -30.12
N THR A 1025 -8.28 27.61 -29.36
CA THR A 1025 -8.49 26.57 -28.34
C THR A 1025 -9.21 27.16 -27.13
N ALA A 1026 -10.30 26.54 -26.71
CA ALA A 1026 -11.00 26.90 -25.49
C ALA A 1026 -10.29 26.34 -24.24
N VAL A 1027 -10.23 27.13 -23.18
CA VAL A 1027 -9.67 26.74 -21.88
C VAL A 1027 -10.82 26.57 -20.90
N ILE A 1028 -10.93 25.36 -20.35
CA ILE A 1028 -11.93 24.97 -19.36
C ILE A 1028 -11.19 24.82 -18.03
N SER A 1029 -11.69 25.40 -16.94
CA SER A 1029 -11.15 25.08 -15.61
C SER A 1029 -11.39 23.60 -15.29
N GLY A 1030 -10.52 22.97 -14.51
CA GLY A 1030 -10.74 21.63 -13.99
C GLY A 1030 -12.06 21.59 -13.23
N ALA A 1031 -12.91 20.63 -13.59
CA ALA A 1031 -14.17 20.42 -12.90
C ALA A 1031 -13.91 19.92 -11.46
N PRO A 1032 -14.50 20.53 -10.42
CA PRO A 1032 -14.34 20.03 -9.06
C PRO A 1032 -15.21 18.79 -8.81
N ALA A 1033 -14.70 17.86 -7.99
CA ALA A 1033 -15.40 16.69 -7.50
C ALA A 1033 -16.67 17.10 -6.71
N PRO A 1034 -17.88 16.66 -7.11
CA PRO A 1034 -19.14 17.09 -6.53
C PRO A 1034 -19.53 16.25 -5.29
N THR A 1035 -18.62 16.09 -4.34
CA THR A 1035 -18.73 15.05 -3.28
C THR A 1035 -19.84 15.33 -2.25
N GLY A 1036 -20.05 16.60 -1.87
CA GLY A 1036 -20.99 17.01 -0.81
C GLY A 1036 -20.80 16.30 0.54
N SER A 1037 -19.62 15.73 0.72
CA SER A 1037 -19.27 14.81 1.81
C SER A 1037 -18.35 15.47 2.84
N PHE A 1038 -17.83 16.66 2.53
CA PHE A 1038 -16.94 17.42 3.41
C PHE A 1038 -17.66 18.46 4.27
N GLY A 1039 -19.01 18.49 4.25
CA GLY A 1039 -19.85 19.27 5.17
C GLY A 1039 -20.08 20.73 4.77
N GLY A 1040 -19.77 21.09 3.52
CA GLY A 1040 -19.88 22.44 2.96
C GLY A 1040 -18.63 23.30 3.14
N VAL A 1041 -17.47 22.71 3.44
CA VAL A 1041 -16.21 23.42 3.79
C VAL A 1041 -14.98 22.85 3.05
N CYS A 1042 -13.88 23.60 3.07
CA CYS A 1042 -12.55 23.02 2.81
C CYS A 1042 -11.97 22.45 4.12
N GLN A 1043 -11.18 21.37 4.04
CA GLN A 1043 -10.50 20.80 5.20
C GLN A 1043 -9.32 21.69 5.66
N PRO A 1044 -9.10 21.89 6.98
CA PRO A 1044 -8.11 22.86 7.49
C PRO A 1044 -6.64 22.54 7.20
N ASN A 1045 -6.32 21.30 6.83
CA ASN A 1045 -4.98 20.79 6.56
C ASN A 1045 -4.55 20.92 5.08
N GLY A 1046 -5.25 21.74 4.27
CA GLY A 1046 -5.06 21.76 2.82
C GLY A 1046 -5.48 20.44 2.15
N GLY A 1047 -6.37 19.68 2.80
CA GLY A 1047 -7.02 18.49 2.25
C GLY A 1047 -8.22 18.83 1.38
N ASN A 1048 -9.14 17.88 1.26
CA ASN A 1048 -10.28 17.96 0.36
C ASN A 1048 -11.16 19.20 0.60
N CYS A 1049 -11.74 19.75 -0.47
CA CYS A 1049 -12.67 20.87 -0.38
C CYS A 1049 -13.96 20.66 -1.17
N ASP A 1050 -15.12 20.95 -0.57
CA ASP A 1050 -16.40 20.94 -1.27
C ASP A 1050 -16.43 22.00 -2.40
N ASP A 1051 -17.20 21.71 -3.45
CA ASP A 1051 -17.30 22.50 -4.68
C ASP A 1051 -17.73 23.97 -4.46
N ALA A 1052 -18.64 24.24 -3.53
CA ALA A 1052 -19.13 25.59 -3.23
C ALA A 1052 -18.02 26.55 -2.71
N PRO A 1053 -17.30 26.25 -1.61
CA PRO A 1053 -16.18 27.07 -1.17
C PRO A 1053 -15.01 27.08 -2.17
N TRP A 1054 -14.75 25.96 -2.87
CA TRP A 1054 -13.74 25.92 -3.94
C TRP A 1054 -14.00 26.96 -5.04
N LEU A 1055 -15.21 26.99 -5.60
CA LEU A 1055 -15.59 27.94 -6.65
C LEU A 1055 -15.62 29.39 -6.18
N ALA A 1056 -15.99 29.63 -4.91
CA ALA A 1056 -15.89 30.94 -4.30
C ALA A 1056 -14.43 31.41 -4.24
N GLY A 1057 -13.51 30.53 -3.82
CA GLY A 1057 -12.07 30.78 -3.85
C GLY A 1057 -11.53 31.05 -5.27
N LEU A 1058 -11.96 30.30 -6.28
CA LEU A 1058 -11.58 30.55 -7.68
C LEU A 1058 -12.06 31.91 -8.19
N ARG A 1059 -13.28 32.32 -7.83
CA ARG A 1059 -13.80 33.66 -8.13
C ARG A 1059 -12.93 34.74 -7.49
N ASP A 1060 -12.62 34.59 -6.21
CA ASP A 1060 -11.90 35.59 -5.42
C ASP A 1060 -10.42 35.69 -5.83
N ALA A 1061 -9.81 34.57 -6.24
CA ALA A 1061 -8.49 34.49 -6.89
C ALA A 1061 -8.47 35.06 -8.33
N GLY A 1062 -9.62 35.42 -8.91
CA GLY A 1062 -9.72 36.04 -10.24
C GLY A 1062 -9.72 35.06 -11.43
N ALA A 1063 -9.93 33.77 -11.20
CA ALA A 1063 -9.86 32.70 -12.21
C ALA A 1063 -10.74 32.94 -13.46
N ALA A 1064 -11.81 33.74 -13.34
CA ALA A 1064 -12.65 34.13 -14.46
C ALA A 1064 -11.86 34.76 -15.63
N ASN A 1065 -10.73 35.42 -15.36
CA ASN A 1065 -9.87 36.02 -16.39
C ASN A 1065 -9.01 34.99 -17.14
N CYS A 1066 -8.95 33.75 -16.66
CA CYS A 1066 -8.04 32.68 -17.08
C CYS A 1066 -8.77 31.43 -17.59
N MET A 1067 -10.06 31.53 -17.91
CA MET A 1067 -10.85 30.46 -18.53
C MET A 1067 -11.90 31.03 -19.49
N ASP A 1068 -12.23 30.28 -20.54
CA ASP A 1068 -13.39 30.53 -21.39
C ASP A 1068 -14.68 29.95 -20.76
N TYR A 1069 -14.57 28.83 -20.04
CA TYR A 1069 -15.68 28.11 -19.42
C TYR A 1069 -15.33 27.52 -18.05
N ILE A 1070 -16.34 27.43 -17.19
CA ILE A 1070 -16.25 26.78 -15.88
C ILE A 1070 -16.43 25.27 -16.09
N GLY A 1071 -15.43 24.45 -15.78
CA GLY A 1071 -15.59 22.99 -15.75
C GLY A 1071 -16.56 22.54 -14.67
N ALA A 1072 -17.31 21.49 -14.94
CA ALA A 1072 -18.22 20.89 -13.97
C ALA A 1072 -18.37 19.38 -14.20
N HIS A 1073 -18.44 18.63 -13.10
CA HIS A 1073 -18.78 17.21 -13.08
C HIS A 1073 -20.18 17.03 -12.47
N HIS A 1074 -20.99 16.18 -13.08
CA HIS A 1074 -22.24 15.70 -12.50
C HIS A 1074 -22.32 14.18 -12.70
N ASN A 1075 -21.66 13.46 -11.81
CA ASN A 1075 -21.61 11.99 -11.76
C ASN A 1075 -22.60 11.40 -10.73
N SER A 1076 -23.16 12.21 -9.83
CA SER A 1076 -24.08 11.78 -8.77
C SER A 1076 -25.56 11.83 -9.16
N GLY A 1077 -25.89 11.58 -10.44
CA GLY A 1077 -27.24 11.75 -10.98
C GLY A 1077 -28.19 10.56 -10.73
N ALA A 1078 -29.08 10.66 -9.73
CA ALA A 1078 -30.22 9.73 -9.56
C ALA A 1078 -31.59 10.42 -9.31
N THR A 1079 -31.75 11.66 -9.76
CA THR A 1079 -33.04 12.36 -9.83
C THR A 1079 -33.22 13.08 -11.16
N SER A 1080 -34.44 13.49 -11.49
CA SER A 1080 -34.68 14.36 -12.65
C SER A 1080 -33.84 15.64 -12.57
N PRO A 1081 -33.24 16.11 -13.68
CA PRO A 1081 -32.40 17.30 -13.71
C PRO A 1081 -33.06 18.59 -13.16
N SER A 1082 -34.40 18.69 -13.18
CA SER A 1082 -35.14 19.82 -12.60
C SER A 1082 -35.48 19.66 -11.12
N ALA A 1083 -35.20 18.49 -10.52
CA ALA A 1083 -35.37 18.26 -9.10
C ALA A 1083 -34.43 19.13 -8.26
N ARG A 1084 -34.88 19.47 -7.06
CA ARG A 1084 -34.11 20.21 -6.04
C ARG A 1084 -34.17 19.53 -4.67
N SER A 1085 -34.74 18.33 -4.63
CA SER A 1085 -35.05 17.60 -3.40
C SER A 1085 -35.28 16.11 -3.68
N GLY A 1086 -35.03 15.28 -2.67
CA GLY A 1086 -35.38 13.85 -2.72
C GLY A 1086 -34.35 12.97 -3.44
N HIS A 1087 -33.07 13.36 -3.44
CA HIS A 1087 -32.01 12.49 -3.92
C HIS A 1087 -31.87 11.26 -3.00
N PRO A 1088 -31.69 10.02 -3.51
CA PRO A 1088 -31.61 8.84 -2.66
C PRO A 1088 -30.47 8.87 -1.61
N ALA A 1089 -29.30 9.43 -1.97
CA ALA A 1089 -28.20 9.66 -1.01
C ALA A 1089 -28.47 10.82 -0.03
N ASN A 1090 -29.43 11.70 -0.33
CA ASN A 1090 -29.71 12.90 0.46
C ASN A 1090 -31.22 13.21 0.48
N PRO A 1091 -32.02 12.41 1.23
CA PRO A 1091 -33.47 12.61 1.32
C PRO A 1091 -33.86 13.94 1.98
N GLY A 1092 -32.95 14.55 2.75
CA GLY A 1092 -33.12 15.87 3.37
C GLY A 1092 -32.90 17.05 2.43
N SER A 1093 -32.34 16.83 1.24
CA SER A 1093 -32.03 17.88 0.25
C SER A 1093 -30.99 18.90 0.74
N THR A 1094 -30.00 18.46 1.52
CA THR A 1094 -29.08 19.35 2.26
C THR A 1094 -27.88 19.86 1.45
N HIS A 1095 -27.57 19.28 0.29
CA HIS A 1095 -26.42 19.68 -0.55
C HIS A 1095 -26.83 19.80 -2.02
N HIS A 1096 -26.23 20.75 -2.74
CA HIS A 1096 -26.65 21.13 -4.11
C HIS A 1096 -26.11 20.20 -5.20
N SER A 1097 -24.92 19.62 -5.03
CA SER A 1097 -24.23 18.82 -6.07
C SER A 1097 -24.95 17.53 -6.45
N TRP A 1098 -25.86 17.03 -5.58
CA TRP A 1098 -26.79 15.93 -5.88
C TRP A 1098 -27.85 16.26 -6.94
N PHE A 1099 -27.97 17.52 -7.36
CA PHE A 1099 -29.01 18.01 -8.25
C PHE A 1099 -28.45 18.89 -9.37
N PHE A 1100 -28.63 18.47 -10.61
CA PHE A 1100 -28.11 19.15 -11.80
C PHE A 1100 -28.42 20.66 -11.86
N LEU A 1101 -29.68 21.06 -11.71
CA LEU A 1101 -30.06 22.48 -11.84
C LEU A 1101 -29.54 23.34 -10.67
N PRO A 1102 -29.71 22.98 -9.38
CA PRO A 1102 -29.05 23.66 -8.26
C PRO A 1102 -27.52 23.80 -8.40
N GLN A 1103 -26.82 22.75 -8.82
CA GLN A 1103 -25.37 22.79 -9.07
C GLN A 1103 -25.04 23.78 -10.21
N THR A 1104 -25.74 23.67 -11.34
CA THR A 1104 -25.58 24.57 -12.51
C THR A 1104 -25.77 26.03 -12.10
N GLU A 1105 -26.83 26.33 -11.33
CA GLU A 1105 -27.14 27.67 -10.86
C GLU A 1105 -26.08 28.19 -9.89
N LEU A 1106 -25.59 27.37 -8.94
CA LEU A 1106 -24.53 27.79 -8.04
C LEU A 1106 -23.26 28.18 -8.80
N TYR A 1107 -22.77 27.31 -9.68
CA TYR A 1107 -21.52 27.51 -10.42
C TYR A 1107 -21.63 28.75 -11.32
N TYR A 1108 -22.76 28.90 -12.04
CA TYR A 1108 -23.00 30.06 -12.91
C TYR A 1108 -23.11 31.37 -12.12
N ASN A 1109 -23.86 31.37 -11.01
CA ASN A 1109 -24.08 32.57 -10.19
C ASN A 1109 -22.84 32.97 -9.37
N THR A 1110 -21.98 32.02 -8.99
CA THR A 1110 -20.72 32.31 -8.28
C THR A 1110 -19.86 33.26 -9.11
N PHE A 1111 -19.74 33.03 -10.42
CA PHE A 1111 -19.03 33.94 -11.33
C PHE A 1111 -19.93 35.06 -11.91
N GLY A 1112 -21.08 35.35 -11.30
CA GLY A 1112 -22.02 36.40 -11.74
C GLY A 1112 -22.52 36.24 -13.19
N GLY A 1113 -22.51 35.00 -13.71
CA GLY A 1113 -22.83 34.69 -15.11
C GLY A 1113 -21.75 35.10 -16.13
N ALA A 1114 -20.56 35.52 -15.69
CA ALA A 1114 -19.47 35.97 -16.57
C ALA A 1114 -18.90 34.87 -17.47
N ARG A 1115 -19.06 33.60 -17.08
CA ARG A 1115 -18.64 32.41 -17.83
C ARG A 1115 -19.77 31.38 -17.82
N LYS A 1116 -19.87 30.60 -18.89
CA LYS A 1116 -20.81 29.45 -18.98
C LYS A 1116 -20.13 28.20 -18.44
N LEU A 1117 -20.94 27.24 -17.98
CA LEU A 1117 -20.44 25.91 -17.63
C LEU A 1117 -20.11 25.10 -18.88
N PHE A 1118 -19.09 24.26 -18.79
CA PHE A 1118 -18.80 23.19 -19.73
C PHE A 1118 -18.73 21.91 -18.89
N TYR A 1119 -19.75 21.06 -18.98
CA TYR A 1119 -19.73 19.79 -18.26
C TYR A 1119 -18.77 18.86 -19.00
N THR A 1120 -17.62 18.60 -18.39
CA THR A 1120 -16.58 17.70 -18.90
C THR A 1120 -16.89 16.24 -18.56
N GLU A 1121 -17.73 16.01 -17.54
CA GLU A 1121 -18.39 14.72 -17.24
C GLU A 1121 -19.84 14.94 -16.77
N MET A 1122 -20.80 14.34 -17.49
CA MET A 1122 -22.23 14.37 -17.18
C MET A 1122 -22.83 12.98 -17.31
N GLY A 1123 -23.27 12.39 -16.20
CA GLY A 1123 -23.76 11.02 -16.15
C GLY A 1123 -24.91 10.82 -15.17
N TYR A 1124 -25.80 9.91 -15.53
CA TYR A 1124 -26.79 9.31 -14.62
C TYR A 1124 -26.54 7.80 -14.66
N ALA A 1125 -26.24 7.15 -13.55
CA ALA A 1125 -26.00 5.70 -13.53
C ALA A 1125 -27.32 4.93 -13.59
N SER A 1126 -27.41 3.91 -14.43
CA SER A 1126 -28.56 2.99 -14.54
C SER A 1126 -28.14 1.57 -14.22
N GLN A 1127 -28.84 0.93 -13.28
CA GLN A 1127 -28.59 -0.48 -12.93
C GLN A 1127 -29.28 -1.46 -13.91
N GLU A 1128 -30.14 -0.98 -14.80
CA GLU A 1128 -30.95 -1.86 -15.66
C GLU A 1128 -30.08 -2.58 -16.71
N GLY A 1129 -29.86 -3.88 -16.49
CA GLY A 1129 -29.03 -4.74 -17.33
C GLY A 1129 -27.63 -5.03 -16.76
N LEU A 1130 -27.35 -4.58 -15.52
CA LEU A 1130 -26.08 -4.75 -14.81
C LEU A 1130 -26.25 -5.54 -13.49
N PRO A 1131 -25.14 -6.03 -12.89
CA PRO A 1131 -25.11 -6.48 -11.51
C PRO A 1131 -25.63 -5.41 -10.53
N THR A 1132 -25.91 -5.82 -9.29
CA THR A 1132 -26.36 -4.85 -8.29
C THR A 1132 -25.21 -3.96 -7.87
N PHE A 1133 -25.34 -2.66 -8.12
CA PHE A 1133 -24.35 -1.66 -7.73
C PHE A 1133 -23.95 -1.81 -6.26
N SER A 1134 -22.68 -1.57 -5.95
CA SER A 1134 -22.12 -1.57 -4.59
C SER A 1134 -22.83 -0.55 -3.69
N ASP A 1135 -22.64 -0.64 -2.37
CA ASP A 1135 -23.32 0.28 -1.43
C ASP A 1135 -22.92 1.76 -1.62
N TRP A 1136 -21.72 2.01 -2.16
CA TRP A 1136 -21.28 3.35 -2.60
C TRP A 1136 -22.13 3.94 -3.73
N PHE A 1137 -22.69 3.08 -4.59
CA PHE A 1137 -23.62 3.44 -5.66
C PHE A 1137 -25.08 3.06 -5.32
N SER A 1138 -25.38 2.81 -4.03
CA SER A 1138 -26.72 2.44 -3.56
C SER A 1138 -27.81 3.43 -3.98
N TRP A 1139 -27.44 4.70 -4.11
CA TRP A 1139 -28.32 5.79 -4.54
C TRP A 1139 -28.79 5.67 -6.00
N ALA A 1140 -28.01 5.01 -6.87
CA ALA A 1140 -28.35 4.79 -8.27
C ALA A 1140 -29.13 3.49 -8.54
N ARG A 1141 -29.25 2.58 -7.55
CA ARG A 1141 -29.92 1.27 -7.68
C ARG A 1141 -31.38 1.34 -8.17
N GLY A 1142 -32.04 2.48 -7.96
CA GLY A 1142 -33.42 2.74 -8.39
C GLY A 1142 -33.57 3.29 -9.81
N THR A 1143 -32.46 3.59 -10.51
CA THR A 1143 -32.47 4.20 -11.84
C THR A 1143 -32.42 3.14 -12.95
N ASN A 1144 -33.32 3.27 -13.92
CA ASN A 1144 -33.38 2.42 -15.12
C ASN A 1144 -32.98 3.18 -16.41
N ASN A 1145 -32.83 2.46 -17.52
CA ASN A 1145 -32.30 3.00 -18.77
C ASN A 1145 -33.23 4.06 -19.38
N ALA A 1146 -34.55 3.92 -19.17
CA ALA A 1146 -35.53 4.91 -19.61
C ALA A 1146 -35.44 6.22 -18.80
N GLN A 1147 -35.20 6.13 -17.48
CA GLN A 1147 -34.94 7.30 -16.63
C GLN A 1147 -33.63 7.99 -17.02
N GLN A 1148 -32.53 7.25 -17.14
CA GLN A 1148 -31.23 7.77 -17.59
C GLN A 1148 -31.35 8.49 -18.94
N ALA A 1149 -32.02 7.88 -19.93
CA ALA A 1149 -32.24 8.49 -21.24
C ALA A 1149 -33.09 9.78 -21.17
N ALA A 1150 -34.18 9.76 -20.38
CA ALA A 1150 -35.04 10.92 -20.18
C ALA A 1150 -34.32 12.07 -19.43
N TRP A 1151 -33.50 11.74 -18.44
CA TRP A 1151 -32.76 12.72 -17.62
C TRP A 1151 -31.58 13.34 -18.39
N LEU A 1152 -30.85 12.58 -19.20
CA LEU A 1152 -29.86 13.17 -20.12
C LEU A 1152 -30.53 14.14 -21.12
N ALA A 1153 -31.68 13.77 -21.69
CA ALA A 1153 -32.44 14.64 -22.58
C ALA A 1153 -33.00 15.89 -21.86
N GLU A 1154 -33.49 15.76 -20.63
CA GLU A 1154 -33.97 16.88 -19.81
C GLU A 1154 -32.81 17.82 -19.41
N ALA A 1155 -31.64 17.30 -19.04
CA ALA A 1155 -30.46 18.12 -18.71
C ALA A 1155 -29.98 18.95 -19.91
N VAL A 1156 -29.98 18.35 -21.11
CA VAL A 1156 -29.73 19.05 -22.38
C VAL A 1156 -30.82 20.10 -22.65
N GLN A 1157 -32.09 19.76 -22.47
CA GLN A 1157 -33.19 20.71 -22.70
C GLN A 1157 -33.16 21.90 -21.74
N LEU A 1158 -32.83 21.69 -20.46
CA LEU A 1158 -32.61 22.75 -19.47
C LEU A 1158 -31.38 23.60 -19.80
N SER A 1159 -30.29 22.98 -20.26
CA SER A 1159 -29.08 23.67 -20.70
C SER A 1159 -29.35 24.62 -21.87
N VAL A 1160 -30.11 24.15 -22.87
CA VAL A 1160 -30.58 24.95 -24.01
C VAL A 1160 -31.48 26.11 -23.56
N ASN A 1161 -32.43 25.84 -22.65
CA ASN A 1161 -33.44 26.82 -22.23
C ASN A 1161 -32.90 27.90 -21.29
N THR A 1162 -31.97 27.55 -20.40
CA THR A 1162 -31.37 28.48 -19.43
C THR A 1162 -30.21 29.27 -20.03
N GLY A 1163 -29.47 28.68 -20.98
CA GLY A 1163 -28.29 29.28 -21.60
C GLY A 1163 -27.05 29.35 -20.71
N MET A 1164 -27.12 28.86 -19.46
CA MET A 1164 -26.02 28.83 -18.48
C MET A 1164 -24.88 27.88 -18.88
N VAL A 1165 -25.21 26.83 -19.63
CA VAL A 1165 -24.29 25.78 -20.07
C VAL A 1165 -23.92 25.98 -21.54
N ARG A 1166 -22.63 25.83 -21.86
CA ARG A 1166 -22.08 25.89 -23.22
C ARG A 1166 -22.05 24.53 -23.90
N CYS A 1167 -21.60 23.51 -23.17
CA CYS A 1167 -21.43 22.15 -23.65
C CYS A 1167 -21.74 21.15 -22.54
N ILE A 1168 -22.24 19.98 -22.94
CA ILE A 1168 -22.26 18.77 -22.10
C ILE A 1168 -21.49 17.67 -22.82
N ILE A 1169 -20.52 17.08 -22.14
CA ILE A 1169 -19.90 15.81 -22.50
C ILE A 1169 -20.60 14.70 -21.70
N VAL A 1170 -21.29 13.81 -22.39
CA VAL A 1170 -21.92 12.65 -21.74
C VAL A 1170 -20.84 11.66 -21.30
N TRP A 1171 -20.81 11.38 -20.01
CA TRP A 1171 -20.00 10.36 -19.37
C TRP A 1171 -20.93 9.18 -19.07
N ASN A 1172 -20.84 8.03 -19.75
CA ASN A 1172 -19.84 7.63 -20.75
C ASN A 1172 -20.49 7.12 -22.06
N ILE A 1173 -19.76 7.07 -23.17
CA ILE A 1173 -20.26 6.47 -24.42
C ILE A 1173 -19.96 4.97 -24.45
N ASP A 1174 -18.70 4.58 -24.23
CA ASP A 1174 -18.17 3.28 -24.67
C ASP A 1174 -17.40 2.51 -23.57
N PHE A 1175 -17.66 2.83 -22.30
CA PHE A 1175 -17.34 1.96 -21.16
C PHE A 1175 -18.28 0.72 -21.16
N VAL A 1176 -18.20 -0.09 -22.22
CA VAL A 1176 -19.05 -1.28 -22.45
C VAL A 1176 -18.48 -2.55 -21.80
N ARG A 1177 -17.72 -2.42 -20.71
CA ARG A 1177 -17.16 -3.56 -19.98
C ARG A 1177 -18.28 -4.40 -19.37
N TYR A 1178 -19.31 -3.72 -18.85
CA TYR A 1178 -20.54 -4.29 -18.30
C TYR A 1178 -20.30 -5.44 -17.31
N GLY A 1179 -19.30 -5.26 -16.45
CA GLY A 1179 -18.94 -6.16 -15.36
C GLY A 1179 -19.51 -5.68 -14.02
N ASP A 1180 -18.71 -5.80 -12.96
CA ASP A 1180 -19.09 -5.42 -11.60
C ASP A 1180 -18.85 -3.94 -11.27
N ASP A 1181 -18.11 -3.19 -12.10
CA ASP A 1181 -17.86 -1.78 -11.86
C ASP A 1181 -19.19 -1.00 -12.02
N PRO A 1182 -19.73 -0.38 -10.94
CA PRO A 1182 -20.95 0.42 -11.04
C PRO A 1182 -20.81 1.61 -12.00
N GLN A 1183 -19.59 2.01 -12.39
CA GLN A 1183 -19.35 3.02 -13.41
C GLN A 1183 -19.80 2.58 -14.82
N ASP A 1184 -19.88 1.28 -15.11
CA ASP A 1184 -20.47 0.78 -16.37
C ASP A 1184 -21.96 1.19 -16.49
N GLY A 1185 -22.62 1.50 -15.37
CA GLY A 1185 -23.98 2.06 -15.33
C GLY A 1185 -24.14 3.40 -16.04
N PHE A 1186 -23.06 4.16 -16.24
CA PHE A 1186 -23.06 5.43 -16.97
C PHE A 1186 -22.93 5.27 -18.48
N ALA A 1187 -22.49 4.11 -18.99
CA ALA A 1187 -22.30 3.89 -20.42
C ALA A 1187 -23.64 3.95 -21.17
N ILE A 1188 -23.79 4.87 -22.13
CA ILE A 1188 -25.09 5.03 -22.82
C ILE A 1188 -25.35 3.95 -23.89
N ILE A 1189 -24.30 3.38 -24.48
CA ILE A 1189 -24.37 2.29 -25.45
C ILE A 1189 -24.55 0.95 -24.72
N ARG A 1190 -25.75 0.36 -24.77
CA ARG A 1190 -26.12 -0.88 -24.06
C ARG A 1190 -25.33 -2.11 -24.54
N PRO A 1191 -25.30 -3.23 -23.78
CA PRO A 1191 -24.63 -4.47 -24.17
C PRO A 1191 -25.12 -5.06 -25.51
N ASP A 1192 -26.39 -4.86 -25.86
CA ASP A 1192 -26.99 -5.26 -27.15
C ASP A 1192 -26.66 -4.29 -28.30
N GLY A 1193 -25.83 -3.28 -28.04
CA GLY A 1193 -25.48 -2.20 -28.95
C GLY A 1193 -26.58 -1.14 -29.12
N SER A 1194 -27.71 -1.21 -28.41
CA SER A 1194 -28.75 -0.17 -28.45
C SER A 1194 -28.31 1.12 -27.74
N CYS A 1195 -28.98 2.24 -28.00
CA CYS A 1195 -28.71 3.50 -27.29
C CYS A 1195 -30.00 4.31 -27.07
N PRO A 1196 -30.82 3.97 -26.06
CA PRO A 1196 -32.07 4.70 -25.77
C PRO A 1196 -31.84 6.19 -25.45
N ALA A 1197 -30.68 6.53 -24.88
CA ALA A 1197 -30.27 7.92 -24.67
C ALA A 1197 -30.01 8.65 -25.99
N CYS A 1198 -29.44 7.99 -27.01
CA CYS A 1198 -29.18 8.60 -28.31
C CYS A 1198 -30.49 9.02 -29.00
N ASP A 1199 -31.52 8.17 -28.94
CA ASP A 1199 -32.86 8.48 -29.47
C ASP A 1199 -33.49 9.68 -28.74
N SER A 1200 -33.35 9.72 -27.40
CA SER A 1200 -33.90 10.76 -26.54
C SER A 1200 -33.17 12.11 -26.74
N LEU A 1201 -31.85 12.09 -26.93
CA LEU A 1201 -31.02 13.26 -27.23
C LEU A 1201 -31.29 13.78 -28.66
N HIS A 1202 -31.43 12.87 -29.63
CA HIS A 1202 -31.81 13.20 -31.01
C HIS A 1202 -33.18 13.90 -31.05
N ALA A 1203 -34.15 13.48 -30.24
CA ALA A 1203 -35.45 14.13 -30.15
C ALA A 1203 -35.39 15.59 -29.66
N VAL A 1204 -34.35 15.97 -28.90
CA VAL A 1204 -34.14 17.34 -28.40
C VAL A 1204 -33.31 18.19 -29.37
N LEU A 1205 -32.24 17.63 -29.96
CA LEU A 1205 -31.25 18.39 -30.74
C LEU A 1205 -31.39 18.26 -32.26
N GLY A 1206 -32.01 17.17 -32.74
CA GLY A 1206 -31.96 16.71 -34.12
C GLY A 1206 -30.57 16.17 -34.52
N THR A 1207 -30.44 15.67 -35.75
CA THR A 1207 -29.13 15.47 -36.40
C THR A 1207 -28.50 16.84 -36.74
N ARG A 1208 -27.20 17.00 -36.48
CA ARG A 1208 -26.49 18.30 -36.54
C ARG A 1208 -25.10 18.22 -37.14
#